data_AF-A0A7V6YZ06-F1
#
_entry.id   AF-A0A7V6YZ06-F1
#
_cell.length_a   1.000
_cell.length_b   1.000
_cell.length_c   1.000
_cell.angle_alpha   90.00
_cell.angle_beta   90.00
_cell.angle_gamma   90.00
#
_symmetry.space_group_name_H-M   'P 1'
#
loop_
_entity.id
_entity.type
_entity.pdbx_description
1 polymer ?
#
loop_
_entity_poly.entity_id
_entity_poly.type
_entity_poly.pdbx_seq_one_letter_code
_entity_poly.pdbx_strand_id
1 'polypeptide(L)'
;MRPTLVRIRVVSADYTGGREVKVQEVGSGAIITKDGYIITNHHVAGHGKRLFCTLWNREEIEADLIGTDPLTDISVIKLRNEDGREFEAAVFGDSSKLRVGEHVLAMGSPMALSQSVTLGIVSNTEMVMPRFMGSAAQLRLDGENVGALVRWIAHDAAIYGGNSGGPLVNLRGEIVGINEISFGLGGAIPGNLARSVAEELMREGRVRRSWLGIDVQPLFKHSRADRGILISGVLPDSPASRAGLRDGDVLLSLNGVATNVKFDEQMPEFMRLSTSLPIGKEVPMTVLRDGKEIRTTILPVERGEIYPRQQEIKEWGLTARNISQLAAREMKRDSQDGVLVTTVRPGGPAGEAKPAIAPRDVIVEVNGTPVRNIEELIELTRKLTEGKEERVPVVAAFERKTERFLAVVNIGTQELRDPGLEVTKAWLPVETQVISREIARQIGKPDLRGFYITRVYPNTTAERAGLKAGDFLVAFDGEKLTASGPEHQDELSTLVRQYDIGKTVEVVVLRDQQELRIPVELARSPRLQREMRKYRNEDFEFTARDVSFFDAAQEQWDLDRSGALVEEVRSGGWAELGTLRAGDLILEVDGVTIDNVDTLRRQMEEIARSRKSVVIMKVLRGIHTLYLELEPNWQT
;
A
#
# COMPACT_ATOMS: atom_id res chain seq x y z
N MET A 1 -4.70 -15.93 -30.07
CA MET A 1 -4.77 -15.33 -28.71
C MET A 1 -3.60 -14.45 -28.30
N ARG A 2 -2.39 -14.55 -28.88
CA ARG A 2 -1.33 -13.56 -28.57
C ARG A 2 -1.79 -12.09 -28.64
N PRO A 3 -2.64 -11.67 -29.60
CA PRO A 3 -3.09 -10.28 -29.67
C PRO A 3 -3.95 -9.80 -28.50
N THR A 4 -4.57 -10.73 -27.76
CA THR A 4 -5.59 -10.42 -26.76
C THR A 4 -5.04 -10.47 -25.34
N LEU A 5 -3.89 -11.12 -25.12
CA LEU A 5 -3.23 -11.17 -23.82
C LEU A 5 -2.62 -9.80 -23.50
N VAL A 6 -2.87 -9.31 -22.29
CA VAL A 6 -2.33 -8.04 -21.79
C VAL A 6 -1.55 -8.26 -20.51
N ARG A 7 -0.44 -7.53 -20.36
CA ARG A 7 0.23 -7.36 -19.06
C ARG A 7 -0.38 -6.15 -18.39
N ILE A 8 -0.76 -6.29 -17.13
CA ILE A 8 -1.40 -5.23 -16.36
C ILE A 8 -0.42 -4.81 -15.27
N ARG A 9 0.03 -3.56 -15.29
CA ARG A 9 0.74 -2.92 -14.20
C ARG A 9 -0.28 -2.09 -13.41
N VAL A 10 -0.37 -2.33 -12.12
CA VAL A 10 -1.36 -1.71 -11.24
C VAL A 10 -0.65 -0.91 -10.19
N VAL A 11 -1.11 0.32 -9.97
CA VAL A 11 -0.79 1.09 -8.77
C VAL A 11 -2.00 0.94 -7.85
N SER A 12 -1.88 0.09 -6.84
CA SER A 12 -2.90 -0.14 -5.82
C SER A 12 -2.58 0.65 -4.55
N ALA A 13 -3.54 0.69 -3.62
CA ALA A 13 -3.41 1.39 -2.36
C ALA A 13 -3.61 0.42 -1.20
N ASP A 14 -2.54 0.21 -0.45
CA ASP A 14 -2.54 -0.45 0.84
C ASP A 14 -2.74 0.56 1.96
N TYR A 15 -3.14 0.08 3.13
CA TYR A 15 -3.35 0.95 4.28
C TYR A 15 -2.65 0.42 5.53
N THR A 16 -1.63 1.15 5.98
CA THR A 16 -0.80 0.75 7.13
C THR A 16 -0.38 1.97 7.94
N GLY A 17 -0.27 1.81 9.26
CA GLY A 17 0.22 2.86 10.15
C GLY A 17 -0.55 4.19 10.04
N GLY A 18 -1.86 4.14 9.78
CA GLY A 18 -2.71 5.31 9.60
C GLY A 18 -2.46 6.08 8.32
N ARG A 19 -1.99 5.41 7.25
CA ARG A 19 -1.74 6.01 5.93
C ARG A 19 -2.25 5.15 4.79
N GLU A 20 -2.56 5.78 3.66
CA GLU A 20 -2.61 5.12 2.34
C GLU A 20 -1.17 5.02 1.81
N VAL A 21 -0.73 3.83 1.42
CA VAL A 21 0.58 3.53 0.87
C VAL A 21 0.36 2.90 -0.50
N LYS A 22 0.91 3.49 -1.56
CA LYS A 22 0.74 2.92 -2.89
C LYS A 22 1.75 1.81 -3.12
N VAL A 23 1.31 0.74 -3.77
CA VAL A 23 2.18 -0.37 -4.14
C VAL A 23 2.00 -0.65 -5.62
N GLN A 24 3.06 -1.18 -6.24
CA GLN A 24 3.01 -1.61 -7.63
C GLN A 24 2.85 -3.12 -7.68
N GLU A 25 1.82 -3.54 -8.39
CA GLU A 25 1.52 -4.94 -8.64
C GLU A 25 1.51 -5.19 -10.15
N VAL A 26 1.77 -6.44 -10.53
CA VAL A 26 1.69 -6.85 -11.93
C VAL A 26 0.88 -8.13 -12.04
N GLY A 27 -0.03 -8.13 -13.00
CA GLY A 27 -0.79 -9.31 -13.38
C GLY A 27 -0.98 -9.38 -14.89
N SER A 28 -1.91 -10.24 -15.28
CA SER A 28 -2.28 -10.45 -16.68
C SER A 28 -3.78 -10.29 -16.87
N GLY A 29 -4.20 -10.12 -18.12
CA GLY A 29 -5.60 -10.11 -18.50
C GLY A 29 -5.80 -10.55 -19.94
N ALA A 30 -7.06 -10.64 -20.34
CA ALA A 30 -7.43 -10.86 -21.74
C ALA A 30 -8.44 -9.82 -22.20
N ILE A 31 -8.20 -9.21 -23.36
CA ILE A 31 -9.19 -8.39 -24.07
C ILE A 31 -10.34 -9.31 -24.49
N ILE A 32 -11.56 -9.02 -24.06
CA ILE A 32 -12.77 -9.83 -24.29
C ILE A 32 -13.79 -9.14 -25.21
N THR A 33 -13.56 -7.87 -25.57
CA THR A 33 -14.41 -7.15 -26.53
C THR A 33 -13.57 -6.28 -27.47
N LYS A 34 -14.11 -6.00 -28.66
CA LYS A 34 -13.43 -5.20 -29.69
C LYS A 34 -13.19 -3.75 -29.29
N ASP A 35 -14.00 -3.20 -28.41
CA ASP A 35 -13.83 -1.85 -27.92
C ASP A 35 -12.85 -1.77 -26.74
N GLY A 36 -12.29 -2.89 -26.26
CA GLY A 36 -11.16 -2.90 -25.31
C GLY A 36 -11.51 -3.17 -23.85
N TYR A 37 -12.60 -3.89 -23.55
CA TYR A 37 -12.80 -4.44 -22.20
C TYR A 37 -11.86 -5.62 -21.98
N ILE A 38 -11.24 -5.66 -20.80
CA ILE A 38 -10.29 -6.68 -20.37
C ILE A 38 -10.82 -7.36 -19.11
N ILE A 39 -10.78 -8.68 -19.09
CA ILE A 39 -11.00 -9.47 -17.88
C ILE A 39 -9.67 -9.78 -17.19
N THR A 40 -9.64 -9.70 -15.86
CA THR A 40 -8.51 -10.06 -15.00
C THR A 40 -9.01 -10.45 -13.60
N ASN A 41 -8.12 -10.71 -12.65
CA ASN A 41 -8.50 -11.01 -11.28
C ASN A 41 -8.81 -9.75 -10.44
N HIS A 42 -9.62 -9.90 -9.40
CA HIS A 42 -9.85 -8.85 -8.40
C HIS A 42 -8.56 -8.53 -7.64
N HIS A 43 -7.80 -9.54 -7.19
CA HIS A 43 -6.54 -9.27 -6.48
C HIS A 43 -5.46 -8.62 -7.37
N VAL A 44 -5.66 -8.58 -8.71
CA VAL A 44 -4.77 -7.85 -9.62
C VAL A 44 -5.23 -6.40 -9.76
N ALA A 45 -6.50 -6.16 -10.13
CA ALA A 45 -6.96 -4.83 -10.54
C ALA A 45 -8.02 -4.19 -9.63
N GLY A 46 -8.63 -4.95 -8.72
CA GLY A 46 -9.77 -4.52 -7.90
C GLY A 46 -9.48 -3.36 -6.97
N HIS A 47 -8.21 -3.18 -6.57
CA HIS A 47 -7.73 -2.05 -5.77
C HIS A 47 -6.95 -1.01 -6.57
N GLY A 48 -6.92 -1.13 -7.90
CA GLY A 48 -6.15 -0.25 -8.77
C GLY A 48 -6.65 1.19 -8.70
N LYS A 49 -5.76 2.11 -8.31
CA LYS A 49 -5.95 3.55 -8.46
C LYS A 49 -5.60 3.99 -9.88
N ARG A 50 -4.57 3.35 -10.46
CA ARG A 50 -4.16 3.50 -11.86
C ARG A 50 -3.77 2.16 -12.43
N LEU A 51 -4.19 1.92 -13.67
CA LEU A 51 -4.01 0.65 -14.36
C LEU A 51 -3.36 0.94 -15.71
N PHE A 52 -2.29 0.23 -16.03
CA PHE A 52 -1.60 0.34 -17.30
C PHE A 52 -1.57 -1.03 -17.96
N CYS A 53 -2.01 -1.10 -19.20
CA CYS A 53 -2.05 -2.33 -19.98
C CYS A 53 -0.98 -2.26 -21.07
N THR A 54 0.04 -3.10 -20.95
CA THR A 54 0.99 -3.33 -22.04
C THR A 54 0.44 -4.43 -22.96
N LEU A 55 0.19 -4.08 -24.22
CA LEU A 55 -0.29 -4.98 -25.26
C LEU A 55 0.86 -5.81 -25.86
N TRP A 56 0.51 -6.78 -26.71
CA TRP A 56 1.47 -7.67 -27.39
C TRP A 56 2.51 -6.94 -28.26
N ASN A 57 2.16 -5.76 -28.80
CA ASN A 57 3.02 -4.90 -29.61
C ASN A 57 3.92 -3.97 -28.75
N ARG A 58 3.90 -4.12 -27.42
CA ARG A 58 4.59 -3.28 -26.41
C ARG A 58 4.06 -1.86 -26.26
N GLU A 59 2.91 -1.57 -26.86
CA GLU A 59 2.19 -0.34 -26.58
C GLU A 59 1.60 -0.41 -25.17
N GLU A 60 1.77 0.65 -24.39
CA GLU A 60 1.18 0.81 -23.07
C GLU A 60 0.02 1.80 -23.14
N ILE A 61 -1.12 1.41 -22.55
CA ILE A 61 -2.35 2.20 -22.57
C ILE A 61 -2.93 2.18 -21.16
N GLU A 62 -3.31 3.35 -20.63
CA GLU A 62 -3.99 3.44 -19.35
C GLU A 62 -5.40 2.83 -19.43
N ALA A 63 -5.88 2.27 -18.33
CA ALA A 63 -7.19 1.65 -18.24
C ALA A 63 -7.96 2.12 -17.00
N ASP A 64 -9.28 2.09 -17.10
CA ASP A 64 -10.18 2.39 -15.99
C ASP A 64 -10.79 1.10 -15.43
N LEU A 65 -10.90 1.01 -14.10
CA LEU A 65 -11.63 -0.08 -13.45
C LEU A 65 -13.13 0.14 -13.66
N ILE A 66 -13.78 -0.78 -14.36
CA ILE A 66 -15.22 -0.72 -14.63
C ILE A 66 -16.01 -1.30 -13.47
N GLY A 67 -15.51 -2.41 -12.92
CA GLY A 67 -16.13 -3.07 -11.79
C GLY A 67 -15.32 -4.29 -11.36
N THR A 68 -15.58 -4.74 -10.14
CA THR A 68 -14.87 -5.87 -9.55
C THR A 68 -15.78 -6.69 -8.65
N ASP A 69 -15.41 -7.94 -8.46
CA ASP A 69 -16.13 -8.91 -7.66
C ASP A 69 -15.16 -9.78 -6.81
N PRO A 70 -14.92 -9.41 -5.55
CA PRO A 70 -13.96 -10.11 -4.67
C PRO A 70 -14.33 -11.57 -4.39
N LEU A 71 -15.61 -11.95 -4.41
CA LEU A 71 -16.02 -13.33 -4.06
C LEU A 71 -15.85 -14.32 -5.22
N THR A 72 -15.64 -13.86 -6.45
CA THR A 72 -15.22 -14.71 -7.58
C THR A 72 -13.81 -14.40 -8.06
N ASP A 73 -13.15 -13.41 -7.45
CA ASP A 73 -11.86 -12.89 -7.86
C ASP A 73 -11.83 -12.44 -9.33
N ILE A 74 -12.87 -11.75 -9.81
CA ILE A 74 -12.95 -11.23 -11.19
C ILE A 74 -13.06 -9.71 -11.20
N SER A 75 -12.29 -9.08 -12.08
CA SER A 75 -12.39 -7.66 -12.42
C SER A 75 -12.56 -7.48 -13.92
N VAL A 76 -13.25 -6.39 -14.28
CA VAL A 76 -13.27 -5.88 -15.65
C VAL A 76 -12.67 -4.48 -15.66
N ILE A 77 -11.69 -4.28 -16.54
CA ILE A 77 -11.06 -2.98 -16.79
C ILE A 77 -11.25 -2.60 -18.25
N LYS A 78 -11.14 -1.31 -18.57
CA LYS A 78 -11.38 -0.76 -19.90
C LYS A 78 -10.20 0.08 -20.35
N LEU A 79 -9.62 -0.25 -21.50
CA LEU A 79 -8.58 0.58 -22.12
C LEU A 79 -9.13 1.98 -22.44
N ARG A 80 -8.37 3.03 -22.11
CA ARG A 80 -8.62 4.41 -22.56
C ARG A 80 -8.31 4.51 -24.05
N ASN A 81 -9.37 4.43 -24.85
CA ASN A 81 -9.30 4.25 -26.30
C ASN A 81 -9.81 5.49 -27.03
N GLU A 82 -9.10 6.62 -26.88
CA GLU A 82 -9.54 7.93 -27.38
C GLU A 82 -9.64 8.02 -28.91
N ASP A 83 -8.82 7.23 -29.63
CA ASP A 83 -8.80 7.16 -31.09
C ASP A 83 -9.88 6.22 -31.67
N GLY A 84 -10.62 5.51 -30.82
CA GLY A 84 -11.73 4.64 -31.20
C GLY A 84 -11.32 3.40 -31.99
N ARG A 85 -10.05 2.97 -31.93
CA ARG A 85 -9.61 1.78 -32.66
C ARG A 85 -10.24 0.50 -32.12
N GLU A 86 -10.37 -0.51 -32.98
CA GLU A 86 -10.79 -1.85 -32.56
C GLU A 86 -9.59 -2.69 -32.09
N PHE A 87 -9.84 -3.52 -31.09
CA PHE A 87 -8.92 -4.52 -30.56
C PHE A 87 -9.35 -5.93 -30.97
N GLU A 88 -8.37 -6.83 -31.07
CA GLU A 88 -8.66 -8.26 -31.15
C GLU A 88 -9.22 -8.76 -29.81
N ALA A 89 -10.31 -9.52 -29.85
CA ALA A 89 -11.01 -10.02 -28.66
C ALA A 89 -10.91 -11.53 -28.54
N ALA A 90 -10.65 -12.02 -27.34
CA ALA A 90 -10.68 -13.44 -27.03
C ALA A 90 -12.13 -13.94 -26.93
N VAL A 91 -12.34 -15.21 -27.28
CA VAL A 91 -13.65 -15.85 -27.25
C VAL A 91 -13.70 -16.82 -26.08
N PHE A 92 -14.79 -16.77 -25.31
CA PHE A 92 -15.06 -17.75 -24.26
C PHE A 92 -15.53 -19.08 -24.86
N GLY A 93 -14.91 -20.18 -24.40
CA GLY A 93 -15.39 -21.53 -24.63
C GLY A 93 -16.36 -21.96 -23.53
N ASP A 94 -16.91 -23.16 -23.67
CA ASP A 94 -17.79 -23.75 -22.66
C ASP A 94 -16.97 -24.60 -21.69
N SER A 95 -16.62 -24.01 -20.54
CA SER A 95 -15.84 -24.66 -19.49
C SER A 95 -16.52 -25.90 -18.88
N SER A 96 -17.85 -26.04 -19.01
CA SER A 96 -18.58 -27.22 -18.51
C SER A 96 -18.31 -28.49 -19.33
N LYS A 97 -17.74 -28.35 -20.54
CA LYS A 97 -17.40 -29.47 -21.42
C LYS A 97 -15.98 -29.98 -21.25
N LEU A 98 -15.17 -29.32 -20.43
CA LEU A 98 -13.81 -29.77 -20.15
C LEU A 98 -13.82 -31.14 -19.49
N ARG A 99 -12.81 -31.95 -19.81
CA ARG A 99 -12.58 -33.25 -19.18
C ARG A 99 -11.16 -33.34 -18.65
N VAL A 100 -11.00 -34.09 -17.57
CA VAL A 100 -9.68 -34.45 -17.05
C VAL A 100 -8.86 -35.12 -18.16
N GLY A 101 -7.60 -34.69 -18.30
CA GLY A 101 -6.69 -35.11 -19.36
C GLY A 101 -6.73 -34.26 -20.64
N GLU A 102 -7.67 -33.33 -20.79
CA GLU A 102 -7.65 -32.41 -21.94
C GLU A 102 -6.52 -31.39 -21.82
N HIS A 103 -5.83 -31.11 -22.93
CA HIS A 103 -4.75 -30.13 -22.98
C HIS A 103 -5.28 -28.70 -22.84
N VAL A 104 -4.59 -27.93 -22.03
CA VAL A 104 -4.83 -26.51 -21.80
C VAL A 104 -3.52 -25.72 -21.82
N LEU A 105 -3.60 -24.46 -22.22
CA LEU A 105 -2.49 -23.52 -22.18
C LEU A 105 -2.80 -22.44 -21.14
N ALA A 106 -1.91 -22.24 -20.17
CA ALA A 106 -1.98 -21.09 -19.27
C ALA A 106 -1.15 -19.95 -19.88
N MET A 107 -1.75 -18.77 -20.03
CA MET A 107 -1.11 -17.59 -20.62
C MET A 107 -1.02 -16.46 -19.60
N GLY A 108 0.07 -15.70 -19.63
CA GLY A 108 0.30 -14.61 -18.68
C GLY A 108 1.61 -13.86 -18.93
N SER A 109 2.02 -13.00 -18.00
CA SER A 109 3.31 -12.30 -18.03
C SER A 109 4.01 -12.45 -16.67
N PRO A 110 4.71 -13.57 -16.44
CA PRO A 110 5.29 -13.87 -15.14
C PRO A 110 6.34 -12.83 -14.77
N MET A 111 6.30 -12.37 -13.51
CA MET A 111 7.21 -11.37 -12.94
C MET A 111 7.37 -10.08 -13.75
N ALA A 112 6.38 -9.71 -14.57
CA ALA A 112 6.44 -8.59 -15.50
C ALA A 112 7.51 -8.68 -16.61
N LEU A 113 8.22 -9.81 -16.75
CA LEU A 113 9.39 -9.95 -17.64
C LEU A 113 8.99 -9.94 -19.12
N SER A 114 8.09 -10.85 -19.50
CA SER A 114 7.56 -10.97 -20.87
C SER A 114 6.31 -11.84 -20.87
N GLN A 115 5.53 -11.81 -21.95
CA GLN A 115 4.39 -12.71 -22.10
C GLN A 115 4.86 -14.16 -22.27
N SER A 116 4.26 -15.09 -21.54
CA SER A 116 4.57 -16.52 -21.56
C SER A 116 3.32 -17.38 -21.78
N VAL A 117 3.55 -18.59 -22.27
CA VAL A 117 2.53 -19.62 -22.47
C VAL A 117 3.10 -20.94 -21.96
N THR A 118 2.37 -21.63 -21.10
CA THR A 118 2.74 -22.95 -20.59
C THR A 118 1.67 -23.97 -20.95
N LEU A 119 2.09 -25.17 -21.35
CA LEU A 119 1.21 -26.28 -21.69
C LEU A 119 1.03 -27.18 -20.47
N GLY A 120 -0.19 -27.66 -20.27
CA GLY A 120 -0.52 -28.72 -19.34
C GLY A 120 -1.82 -29.40 -19.73
N ILE A 121 -2.38 -30.15 -18.79
CA ILE A 121 -3.67 -30.81 -18.89
C ILE A 121 -4.60 -30.39 -17.74
N VAL A 122 -5.90 -30.55 -17.95
CA VAL A 122 -6.89 -30.47 -16.86
C VAL A 122 -6.69 -31.65 -15.92
N SER A 123 -6.38 -31.38 -14.66
CA SER A 123 -6.19 -32.39 -13.61
C SER A 123 -7.48 -32.69 -12.85
N ASN A 124 -8.36 -31.69 -12.68
CA ASN A 124 -9.65 -31.79 -12.00
C ASN A 124 -10.56 -30.64 -12.45
N THR A 125 -11.87 -30.86 -12.61
CA THR A 125 -12.86 -29.83 -12.96
C THR A 125 -13.69 -29.35 -11.76
N GLU A 126 -13.50 -29.96 -10.59
CA GLU A 126 -14.30 -29.76 -9.40
C GLU A 126 -13.43 -29.45 -8.16
N MET A 127 -12.27 -28.83 -8.34
CA MET A 127 -11.34 -28.58 -7.23
C MET A 127 -11.92 -27.56 -6.24
N VAL A 128 -11.89 -27.91 -4.95
CA VAL A 128 -12.20 -27.04 -3.82
C VAL A 128 -11.12 -27.17 -2.75
N MET A 129 -10.92 -26.13 -1.95
CA MET A 129 -10.01 -26.17 -0.81
C MET A 129 -10.59 -27.01 0.33
N PRO A 130 -9.88 -28.03 0.85
CA PRO A 130 -10.41 -28.87 1.92
C PRO A 130 -10.63 -28.10 3.23
N ARG A 131 -11.79 -28.32 3.88
CA ARG A 131 -12.14 -27.66 5.16
C ARG A 131 -11.12 -27.87 6.28
N PHE A 132 -10.50 -29.05 6.34
CA PHE A 132 -9.56 -29.40 7.41
C PHE A 132 -8.29 -28.55 7.39
N MET A 133 -7.97 -27.90 6.27
CA MET A 133 -6.84 -26.97 6.19
C MET A 133 -7.12 -25.65 6.93
N GLY A 134 -8.34 -25.46 7.44
CA GLY A 134 -8.75 -24.32 8.24
C GLY A 134 -8.97 -23.05 7.43
N SER A 135 -9.38 -21.98 8.12
CA SER A 135 -9.68 -20.68 7.49
C SER A 135 -8.45 -20.01 6.89
N ALA A 136 -7.24 -20.35 7.36
CA ALA A 136 -5.98 -19.77 6.87
C ALA A 136 -5.60 -20.28 5.46
N ALA A 137 -6.12 -21.44 5.04
CA ALA A 137 -5.89 -21.98 3.70
C ALA A 137 -6.95 -21.52 2.68
N GLN A 138 -7.98 -20.79 3.11
CA GLN A 138 -8.99 -20.23 2.21
C GLN A 138 -8.43 -18.98 1.55
N LEU A 139 -8.54 -18.89 0.22
CA LEU A 139 -8.29 -17.65 -0.48
C LEU A 139 -9.35 -16.62 -0.06
N ARG A 140 -8.90 -15.58 0.63
CA ARG A 140 -9.75 -14.49 1.09
C ARG A 140 -9.34 -13.17 0.49
N LEU A 141 -10.29 -12.49 -0.15
CA LEU A 141 -10.11 -11.18 -0.78
C LEU A 141 -11.19 -10.26 -0.21
N ASP A 142 -10.83 -9.11 0.35
CA ASP A 142 -11.78 -8.21 1.03
C ASP A 142 -12.67 -8.88 2.08
N GLY A 143 -12.14 -9.90 2.77
CA GLY A 143 -12.87 -10.69 3.76
C GLY A 143 -13.83 -11.72 3.15
N GLU A 144 -13.98 -11.74 1.83
CA GLU A 144 -14.77 -12.71 1.07
C GLU A 144 -14.00 -14.01 0.89
N ASN A 145 -14.67 -15.16 1.00
CA ASN A 145 -14.05 -16.46 0.72
C ASN A 145 -14.31 -16.83 -0.75
N VAL A 146 -13.29 -16.71 -1.60
CA VAL A 146 -13.43 -16.97 -3.05
C VAL A 146 -13.91 -18.41 -3.31
N GLY A 147 -13.39 -19.38 -2.55
CA GLY A 147 -13.78 -20.79 -2.64
C GLY A 147 -15.23 -21.08 -2.22
N ALA A 148 -15.95 -20.09 -1.68
CA ALA A 148 -17.39 -20.23 -1.46
C ALA A 148 -18.17 -20.22 -2.77
N LEU A 149 -17.70 -19.55 -3.83
CA LEU A 149 -18.35 -19.53 -5.14
C LEU A 149 -17.53 -20.18 -6.25
N VAL A 150 -16.21 -20.18 -6.13
CA VAL A 150 -15.32 -20.71 -7.15
C VAL A 150 -15.04 -22.18 -6.86
N ARG A 151 -15.39 -23.01 -7.85
CA ARG A 151 -14.97 -24.39 -7.95
C ARG A 151 -13.98 -24.48 -9.10
N TRP A 152 -12.70 -24.56 -8.76
CA TRP A 152 -11.60 -24.34 -9.70
C TRP A 152 -11.45 -25.49 -10.70
N ILE A 153 -11.02 -25.13 -11.90
CA ILE A 153 -10.40 -26.06 -12.85
C ILE A 153 -8.94 -26.19 -12.41
N ALA A 154 -8.56 -27.37 -11.90
CA ALA A 154 -7.17 -27.68 -11.62
C ALA A 154 -6.45 -28.10 -12.90
N HIS A 155 -5.21 -27.65 -13.07
CA HIS A 155 -4.33 -28.05 -14.17
C HIS A 155 -2.87 -28.13 -13.71
N ASP A 156 -2.03 -28.81 -14.49
CA ASP A 156 -0.59 -28.94 -14.22
C ASP A 156 0.29 -28.01 -15.08
N ALA A 157 -0.31 -27.17 -15.95
CA ALA A 157 0.43 -26.14 -16.67
C ALA A 157 1.14 -25.20 -15.66
N ALA A 158 2.44 -24.99 -15.85
CA ALA A 158 3.25 -24.21 -14.92
C ALA A 158 2.77 -22.75 -14.86
N ILE A 159 2.47 -22.27 -13.66
CA ILE A 159 2.09 -20.88 -13.41
C ILE A 159 2.95 -20.25 -12.31
N TYR A 160 3.32 -18.99 -12.50
CA TYR A 160 4.13 -18.19 -11.58
C TYR A 160 3.42 -16.86 -11.29
N GLY A 161 3.87 -16.13 -10.27
CA GLY A 161 3.39 -14.78 -10.00
C GLY A 161 3.46 -13.90 -11.25
N GLY A 162 2.37 -13.21 -11.56
CA GLY A 162 2.18 -12.44 -12.80
C GLY A 162 1.36 -13.15 -13.89
N ASN A 163 1.10 -14.47 -13.78
CA ASN A 163 0.14 -15.16 -14.65
C ASN A 163 -1.31 -14.97 -14.22
N SER A 164 -1.54 -14.63 -12.95
CA SER A 164 -2.88 -14.39 -12.40
C SER A 164 -3.62 -13.34 -13.21
N GLY A 165 -4.89 -13.62 -13.48
CA GLY A 165 -5.79 -12.83 -14.33
C GLY A 165 -5.67 -13.14 -15.82
N GLY A 166 -4.58 -13.81 -16.24
CA GLY A 166 -4.41 -14.29 -17.62
C GLY A 166 -5.33 -15.48 -17.94
N PRO A 167 -5.62 -15.74 -19.22
CA PRO A 167 -6.55 -16.79 -19.61
C PRO A 167 -5.91 -18.20 -19.53
N LEU A 168 -6.70 -19.17 -19.07
CA LEU A 168 -6.52 -20.60 -19.32
C LEU A 168 -7.34 -20.97 -20.55
N VAL A 169 -6.71 -21.61 -21.53
CA VAL A 169 -7.32 -21.76 -22.86
C VAL A 169 -7.20 -23.18 -23.37
N ASN A 170 -8.17 -23.62 -24.17
CA ASN A 170 -8.04 -24.90 -24.88
C ASN A 170 -7.19 -24.74 -26.16
N LEU A 171 -6.92 -25.85 -26.85
CA LEU A 171 -6.11 -25.85 -28.09
C LEU A 171 -6.77 -25.13 -29.28
N ARG A 172 -8.06 -24.79 -29.21
CA ARG A 172 -8.73 -23.91 -30.18
C ARG A 172 -8.51 -22.42 -29.89
N GLY A 173 -7.91 -22.10 -28.75
CA GLY A 173 -7.74 -20.74 -28.30
C GLY A 173 -9.03 -20.11 -27.77
N GLU A 174 -9.93 -20.91 -27.19
CA GLU A 174 -11.09 -20.39 -26.45
C GLU A 174 -10.74 -20.32 -24.95
N ILE A 175 -11.13 -19.25 -24.27
CA ILE A 175 -10.97 -19.10 -22.82
C ILE A 175 -11.86 -20.12 -22.12
N VAL A 176 -11.26 -21.04 -21.37
CA VAL A 176 -11.96 -22.03 -20.55
C VAL A 176 -11.80 -21.75 -19.05
N GLY A 177 -10.91 -20.85 -18.66
CA GLY A 177 -10.82 -20.30 -17.31
C GLY A 177 -9.92 -19.08 -17.21
N ILE A 178 -9.81 -18.50 -16.01
CA ILE A 178 -8.90 -17.41 -15.66
C ILE A 178 -7.93 -17.89 -14.59
N ASN A 179 -6.63 -17.84 -14.83
CA ASN A 179 -5.60 -18.35 -13.91
C ASN A 179 -5.61 -17.55 -12.61
N GLU A 180 -5.54 -18.21 -11.45
CA GLU A 180 -5.71 -17.55 -10.15
C GLU A 180 -4.72 -18.04 -9.08
N ILE A 181 -4.78 -19.33 -8.73
CA ILE A 181 -4.05 -19.91 -7.60
C ILE A 181 -3.00 -20.93 -8.03
N SER A 182 -1.92 -21.05 -7.26
CA SER A 182 -0.90 -22.10 -7.41
C SER A 182 -0.61 -22.76 -6.06
N PHE A 183 -1.07 -23.99 -5.87
CA PHE A 183 -0.88 -24.79 -4.65
C PHE A 183 -0.35 -26.18 -4.99
N GLY A 184 0.81 -26.25 -5.68
CA GLY A 184 1.37 -27.49 -6.23
C GLY A 184 0.69 -27.93 -7.54
N LEU A 185 -0.57 -27.59 -7.73
CA LEU A 185 -1.29 -27.56 -9.01
C LEU A 185 -1.80 -26.12 -9.25
N GLY A 186 -1.96 -25.76 -10.53
CA GLY A 186 -2.60 -24.51 -10.91
C GLY A 186 -4.13 -24.62 -10.80
N GLY A 187 -4.78 -23.53 -10.42
CA GLY A 187 -6.23 -23.41 -10.37
C GLY A 187 -6.71 -22.21 -11.17
N ALA A 188 -7.73 -22.43 -11.99
CA ALA A 188 -8.38 -21.39 -12.79
C ALA A 188 -9.88 -21.28 -12.48
N ILE A 189 -10.37 -20.04 -12.42
CA ILE A 189 -11.80 -19.73 -12.31
C ILE A 189 -12.50 -20.20 -13.58
N PRO A 190 -13.58 -21.01 -13.51
CA PRO A 190 -14.24 -21.52 -14.72
C PRO A 190 -14.70 -20.43 -15.67
N GLY A 191 -14.44 -20.59 -16.97
CA GLY A 191 -14.72 -19.59 -18.00
C GLY A 191 -16.20 -19.17 -18.07
N ASN A 192 -17.14 -20.07 -17.80
CA ASN A 192 -18.57 -19.74 -17.78
C ASN A 192 -18.92 -18.80 -16.62
N LEU A 193 -18.31 -19.02 -15.44
CA LEU A 193 -18.48 -18.15 -14.28
C LEU A 193 -17.86 -16.78 -14.55
N ALA A 194 -16.58 -16.76 -14.98
CA ALA A 194 -15.86 -15.54 -15.32
C ALA A 194 -16.60 -14.69 -16.36
N ARG A 195 -17.13 -15.33 -17.41
CA ARG A 195 -17.95 -14.66 -18.44
C ARG A 195 -19.20 -14.02 -17.85
N SER A 196 -19.97 -14.77 -17.06
CA SER A 196 -21.22 -14.26 -16.48
C SER A 196 -21.00 -13.05 -15.55
N VAL A 197 -19.92 -13.10 -14.76
CA VAL A 197 -19.52 -11.99 -13.89
C VAL A 197 -19.05 -10.80 -14.71
N ALA A 198 -18.21 -11.01 -15.73
CA ALA A 198 -17.74 -9.93 -16.59
C ALA A 198 -18.89 -9.23 -17.34
N GLU A 199 -19.87 -9.99 -17.85
CA GLU A 199 -21.07 -9.44 -18.49
C GLU A 199 -21.91 -8.59 -17.54
N GLU A 200 -22.05 -8.99 -16.27
CA GLU A 200 -22.74 -8.18 -15.26
C GLU A 200 -21.94 -6.92 -14.89
N LEU A 201 -20.63 -7.04 -14.68
CA LEU A 201 -19.74 -5.91 -14.39
C LEU A 201 -19.73 -4.87 -15.50
N MET A 202 -19.67 -5.29 -16.77
CA MET A 202 -19.74 -4.37 -17.92
C MET A 202 -21.08 -3.63 -18.00
N ARG A 203 -22.18 -4.28 -17.60
CA ARG A 203 -23.52 -3.70 -17.69
C ARG A 203 -23.85 -2.76 -16.53
N GLU A 204 -23.50 -3.16 -15.31
CA GLU A 204 -23.97 -2.52 -14.07
C GLU A 204 -22.84 -1.85 -13.27
N GLY A 205 -21.57 -2.09 -13.62
CA GLY A 205 -20.39 -1.64 -12.86
C GLY A 205 -20.13 -2.41 -11.56
N ARG A 206 -21.03 -3.33 -11.16
CA ARG A 206 -20.93 -4.11 -9.92
C ARG A 206 -21.74 -5.41 -10.00
N VAL A 207 -21.36 -6.42 -9.22
CA VAL A 207 -22.15 -7.65 -9.04
C VAL A 207 -23.04 -7.52 -7.80
N ARG A 208 -24.34 -7.74 -7.94
CA ARG A 208 -25.28 -7.71 -6.80
C ARG A 208 -25.54 -9.10 -6.27
N ARG A 209 -25.31 -9.32 -4.98
CA ARG A 209 -25.56 -10.62 -4.34
C ARG A 209 -26.71 -10.58 -3.36
N SER A 210 -27.53 -11.63 -3.44
CA SER A 210 -28.54 -11.95 -2.45
C SER A 210 -27.93 -12.47 -1.15
N TRP A 211 -28.58 -12.14 -0.04
CA TRP A 211 -28.30 -12.63 1.29
C TRP A 211 -29.58 -13.11 1.96
N LEU A 212 -29.49 -14.28 2.57
CA LEU A 212 -30.61 -14.93 3.26
C LEU A 212 -30.43 -14.94 4.78
N GLY A 213 -29.20 -14.79 5.27
CA GLY A 213 -28.84 -14.93 6.69
C GLY A 213 -28.96 -16.35 7.23
N ILE A 214 -28.57 -17.33 6.40
CA ILE A 214 -28.40 -18.73 6.80
C ILE A 214 -26.92 -19.11 6.75
N ASP A 215 -26.52 -19.97 7.68
CA ASP A 215 -25.33 -20.80 7.56
C ASP A 215 -25.76 -22.20 7.13
N VAL A 216 -24.99 -22.80 6.23
CA VAL A 216 -25.31 -24.10 5.64
C VAL A 216 -24.12 -25.04 5.62
N GLN A 217 -24.39 -26.34 5.65
CA GLN A 217 -23.38 -27.37 5.48
C GLN A 217 -23.93 -28.61 4.78
N PRO A 218 -23.04 -29.46 4.21
CA PRO A 218 -23.44 -30.74 3.64
C PRO A 218 -24.19 -31.60 4.66
N LEU A 219 -25.09 -32.45 4.16
CA LEU A 219 -25.77 -33.42 4.99
C LEU A 219 -24.79 -34.43 5.58
N PHE A 220 -25.02 -34.78 6.85
CA PHE A 220 -24.29 -35.88 7.48
C PHE A 220 -24.55 -37.19 6.75
N LYS A 221 -23.54 -38.07 6.72
CA LYS A 221 -23.62 -39.43 6.15
C LYS A 221 -24.82 -40.25 6.70
N HIS A 222 -25.21 -39.99 7.95
CA HIS A 222 -26.30 -40.66 8.64
C HIS A 222 -27.50 -39.72 8.91
N SER A 223 -27.66 -38.68 8.09
CA SER A 223 -28.86 -37.82 8.15
C SER A 223 -30.12 -38.64 7.85
N ARG A 224 -31.24 -38.30 8.49
CA ARG A 224 -32.56 -38.88 8.15
C ARG A 224 -33.07 -38.43 6.78
N ALA A 225 -32.56 -37.30 6.27
CA ALA A 225 -32.90 -36.79 4.96
C ALA A 225 -31.96 -37.35 3.89
N ASP A 226 -32.52 -37.91 2.82
CA ASP A 226 -31.75 -38.51 1.73
C ASP A 226 -31.16 -37.49 0.74
N ARG A 227 -31.69 -36.26 0.76
CA ARG A 227 -31.31 -35.12 -0.09
C ARG A 227 -31.51 -33.81 0.66
N GLY A 228 -30.96 -32.73 0.11
CA GLY A 228 -31.03 -31.39 0.67
C GLY A 228 -29.67 -30.84 1.10
N ILE A 229 -29.71 -29.74 1.83
CA ILE A 229 -28.57 -29.12 2.51
C ILE A 229 -29.01 -28.72 3.92
N LEU A 230 -28.17 -28.94 4.92
CA LEU A 230 -28.49 -28.63 6.31
C LEU A 230 -28.31 -27.13 6.57
N ILE A 231 -29.33 -26.48 7.11
CA ILE A 231 -29.24 -25.13 7.69
C ILE A 231 -28.66 -25.29 9.09
N SER A 232 -27.37 -24.97 9.23
CA SER A 232 -26.65 -25.07 10.50
C SER A 232 -26.86 -23.86 11.40
N GLY A 233 -27.29 -22.73 10.84
CA GLY A 233 -27.54 -21.51 11.59
C GLY A 233 -28.50 -20.57 10.87
N VAL A 234 -29.27 -19.82 11.65
CA VAL A 234 -30.16 -18.76 11.16
C VAL A 234 -29.87 -17.49 11.95
N LEU A 235 -29.46 -16.43 11.25
CA LEU A 235 -29.13 -15.17 11.89
C LEU A 235 -30.40 -14.44 12.34
N PRO A 236 -30.43 -13.84 13.55
CA PRO A 236 -31.52 -12.97 13.98
C PRO A 236 -31.77 -11.82 12.99
N ASP A 237 -33.03 -11.39 12.87
CA ASP A 237 -33.46 -10.29 12.00
C ASP A 237 -33.01 -10.42 10.53
N SER A 238 -32.78 -11.65 10.07
CA SER A 238 -32.45 -11.98 8.69
C SER A 238 -33.71 -12.33 7.87
N PRO A 239 -33.63 -12.36 6.54
CA PRO A 239 -34.69 -12.93 5.70
C PRO A 239 -35.09 -14.34 6.11
N ALA A 240 -34.12 -15.19 6.45
CA ALA A 240 -34.37 -16.57 6.87
C ALA A 240 -35.16 -16.65 8.18
N SER A 241 -34.78 -15.85 9.18
CA SER A 241 -35.52 -15.77 10.44
C SER A 241 -36.96 -15.29 10.23
N ARG A 242 -37.16 -14.26 9.40
CA ARG A 242 -38.50 -13.77 9.02
C ARG A 242 -39.33 -14.78 8.23
N ALA A 243 -38.68 -15.63 7.42
CA ALA A 243 -39.31 -16.73 6.71
C ALA A 243 -39.62 -17.94 7.63
N GLY A 244 -39.26 -17.86 8.91
CA GLY A 244 -39.52 -18.91 9.91
C GLY A 244 -38.56 -20.10 9.83
N LEU A 245 -37.40 -19.94 9.18
CA LEU A 245 -36.34 -20.96 9.17
C LEU A 245 -35.72 -21.13 10.55
N ARG A 246 -35.22 -22.34 10.81
CA ARG A 246 -34.55 -22.72 12.07
C ARG A 246 -33.29 -23.49 11.79
N ASP A 247 -32.35 -23.45 12.72
CA ASP A 247 -31.25 -24.38 12.79
C ASP A 247 -31.77 -25.83 12.82
N GLY A 248 -31.13 -26.72 12.08
CA GLY A 248 -31.54 -28.11 11.92
C GLY A 248 -32.53 -28.37 10.78
N ASP A 249 -33.11 -27.34 10.18
CA ASP A 249 -33.90 -27.49 8.94
C ASP A 249 -33.04 -28.06 7.82
N VAL A 250 -33.60 -28.97 7.01
CA VAL A 250 -32.96 -29.42 5.78
C VAL A 250 -33.64 -28.75 4.60
N LEU A 251 -32.97 -27.82 3.93
CA LEU A 251 -33.45 -27.19 2.72
C LEU A 251 -33.42 -28.20 1.58
N LEU A 252 -34.60 -28.52 1.01
CA LEU A 252 -34.81 -29.50 -0.06
C LEU A 252 -34.87 -28.87 -1.46
N SER A 253 -35.33 -27.62 -1.55
CA SER A 253 -35.35 -26.87 -2.81
C SER A 253 -35.34 -25.36 -2.55
N LEU A 254 -34.67 -24.61 -3.43
CA LEU A 254 -34.61 -23.16 -3.40
C LEU A 254 -34.82 -22.62 -4.82
N ASN A 255 -35.75 -21.70 -5.02
CA ASN A 255 -36.08 -21.12 -6.33
C ASN A 255 -36.44 -22.18 -7.39
N GLY A 256 -37.15 -23.24 -6.97
CA GLY A 256 -37.49 -24.37 -7.85
C GLY A 256 -36.33 -25.32 -8.17
N VAL A 257 -35.11 -25.03 -7.71
CA VAL A 257 -33.94 -25.90 -7.89
C VAL A 257 -33.84 -26.84 -6.68
N ALA A 258 -33.78 -28.14 -6.94
CA ALA A 258 -33.58 -29.14 -5.89
C ALA A 258 -32.16 -29.04 -5.31
N THR A 259 -32.04 -29.16 -4.00
CA THR A 259 -30.75 -29.16 -3.30
C THR A 259 -30.35 -30.58 -2.94
N ASN A 260 -29.07 -30.92 -3.12
CA ASN A 260 -28.54 -32.23 -2.75
C ASN A 260 -27.03 -32.13 -2.51
N VAL A 261 -26.66 -31.64 -1.33
CA VAL A 261 -25.27 -31.32 -0.98
C VAL A 261 -24.81 -32.29 0.10
N LYS A 262 -23.99 -33.25 -0.31
CA LYS A 262 -23.40 -34.29 0.56
C LYS A 262 -21.89 -34.14 0.71
N PHE A 263 -21.26 -33.43 -0.21
CA PHE A 263 -19.83 -33.18 -0.25
C PHE A 263 -19.53 -31.69 -0.46
N ASP A 264 -18.31 -31.28 -0.12
CA ASP A 264 -17.90 -29.89 -0.17
C ASP A 264 -17.75 -29.35 -1.58
N GLU A 265 -17.41 -30.21 -2.53
CA GLU A 265 -17.31 -29.94 -3.97
C GLU A 265 -18.65 -29.44 -4.56
N GLN A 266 -19.77 -29.68 -3.86
CA GLN A 266 -21.11 -29.25 -4.25
C GLN A 266 -21.53 -27.94 -3.58
N MET A 267 -20.82 -27.47 -2.55
CA MET A 267 -21.14 -26.23 -1.85
C MET A 267 -21.08 -24.99 -2.77
N PRO A 268 -20.07 -24.81 -3.63
CA PRO A 268 -19.99 -23.62 -4.48
C PRO A 268 -21.17 -23.45 -5.42
N GLU A 269 -21.76 -24.54 -5.92
CA GLU A 269 -22.94 -24.50 -6.76
C GLU A 269 -24.18 -24.01 -5.98
N PHE A 270 -24.39 -24.55 -4.77
CA PHE A 270 -25.46 -24.07 -3.89
C PHE A 270 -25.27 -22.59 -3.53
N MET A 271 -24.04 -22.20 -3.18
CA MET A 271 -23.75 -20.81 -2.82
C MET A 271 -24.04 -19.87 -4.00
N ARG A 272 -23.62 -20.21 -5.23
CA ARG A 272 -23.97 -19.44 -6.43
C ARG A 272 -25.48 -19.32 -6.64
N LEU A 273 -26.24 -20.39 -6.45
CA LEU A 273 -27.71 -20.36 -6.49
C LEU A 273 -28.26 -19.39 -5.44
N SER A 274 -27.82 -19.49 -4.18
CA SER A 274 -28.31 -18.66 -3.09
C SER A 274 -27.99 -17.17 -3.27
N THR A 275 -26.82 -16.85 -3.83
CA THR A 275 -26.36 -15.46 -4.01
C THR A 275 -26.90 -14.81 -5.29
N SER A 276 -27.42 -15.58 -6.24
CA SER A 276 -27.98 -15.08 -7.51
C SER A 276 -29.50 -14.92 -7.49
N LEU A 277 -30.15 -15.15 -6.35
CA LEU A 277 -31.59 -14.97 -6.20
C LEU A 277 -32.02 -13.51 -6.49
N PRO A 278 -33.25 -13.29 -6.98
CA PRO A 278 -33.75 -11.95 -7.22
C PRO A 278 -33.95 -11.18 -5.90
N ILE A 279 -33.17 -10.12 -5.72
CA ILE A 279 -33.25 -9.24 -4.54
C ILE A 279 -34.62 -8.55 -4.50
N GLY A 280 -35.25 -8.53 -3.33
CA GLY A 280 -36.52 -7.85 -3.10
C GLY A 280 -37.75 -8.57 -3.68
N LYS A 281 -37.61 -9.82 -4.15
CA LYS A 281 -38.72 -10.66 -4.60
C LYS A 281 -38.82 -11.92 -3.76
N GLU A 282 -40.03 -12.33 -3.43
CA GLU A 282 -40.24 -13.60 -2.75
C GLU A 282 -39.83 -14.78 -3.65
N VAL A 283 -39.06 -15.70 -3.08
CA VAL A 283 -38.54 -16.90 -3.73
C VAL A 283 -39.10 -18.12 -3.02
N PRO A 284 -39.69 -19.09 -3.75
CA PRO A 284 -40.21 -20.31 -3.15
C PRO A 284 -39.08 -21.21 -2.65
N MET A 285 -39.28 -21.83 -1.49
CA MET A 285 -38.40 -22.86 -0.95
C MET A 285 -39.18 -23.97 -0.24
N THR A 286 -38.56 -25.13 -0.13
CA THR A 286 -39.10 -26.28 0.61
C THR A 286 -38.06 -26.74 1.62
N VAL A 287 -38.44 -26.86 2.88
CA VAL A 287 -37.57 -27.38 3.95
C VAL A 287 -38.20 -28.62 4.59
N LEU A 288 -37.37 -29.51 5.10
CA LEU A 288 -37.76 -30.64 5.93
C LEU A 288 -37.46 -30.29 7.39
N ARG A 289 -38.50 -30.31 8.23
CA ARG A 289 -38.41 -30.11 9.68
C ARG A 289 -39.19 -31.21 10.39
N ASP A 290 -38.58 -31.90 11.33
CA ASP A 290 -39.20 -33.00 12.10
C ASP A 290 -39.88 -34.06 11.21
N GLY A 291 -39.28 -34.34 10.04
CA GLY A 291 -39.79 -35.31 9.05
C GLY A 291 -40.96 -34.81 8.19
N LYS A 292 -41.36 -33.54 8.30
CA LYS A 292 -42.43 -32.93 7.51
C LYS A 292 -41.86 -31.91 6.52
N GLU A 293 -42.31 -31.98 5.27
CA GLU A 293 -42.00 -30.95 4.28
C GLU A 293 -42.84 -29.69 4.55
N ILE A 294 -42.17 -28.55 4.62
CA ILE A 294 -42.77 -27.23 4.79
C ILE A 294 -42.41 -26.41 3.55
N ARG A 295 -43.43 -25.97 2.82
CA ARG A 295 -43.29 -25.04 1.71
C ARG A 295 -43.50 -23.62 2.21
N THR A 296 -42.59 -22.72 1.88
CA THR A 296 -42.63 -21.31 2.28
C THR A 296 -41.91 -20.45 1.25
N THR A 297 -41.91 -19.14 1.43
CA THR A 297 -41.13 -18.20 0.63
C THR A 297 -40.06 -17.53 1.50
N ILE A 298 -39.00 -17.06 0.86
CA ILE A 298 -37.99 -16.19 1.47
C ILE A 298 -37.85 -14.93 0.63
N LEU A 299 -37.58 -13.79 1.27
CA LEU A 299 -37.37 -12.50 0.61
C LEU A 299 -35.89 -12.12 0.66
N PRO A 300 -35.07 -12.48 -0.34
CA PRO A 300 -33.65 -12.16 -0.35
C PRO A 300 -33.43 -10.65 -0.33
N VAL A 301 -32.45 -10.22 0.44
CA VAL A 301 -32.00 -8.81 0.47
C VAL A 301 -30.60 -8.72 -0.11
N GLU A 302 -30.14 -7.52 -0.42
CA GLU A 302 -28.77 -7.32 -0.89
C GLU A 302 -27.78 -7.58 0.24
N ARG A 303 -26.71 -8.34 -0.03
CA ARG A 303 -25.69 -8.73 0.96
C ARG A 303 -24.84 -7.56 1.44
N GLY A 304 -24.60 -6.58 0.57
CA GLY A 304 -23.59 -5.55 0.78
C GLY A 304 -22.16 -6.09 0.74
N GLU A 305 -21.19 -5.19 0.88
CA GLU A 305 -19.76 -5.50 0.97
C GLU A 305 -19.40 -5.96 2.39
N ILE A 306 -18.47 -6.91 2.51
CA ILE A 306 -17.94 -7.32 3.83
C ILE A 306 -17.08 -6.19 4.40
N TYR A 307 -16.18 -5.67 3.57
CA TYR A 307 -15.26 -4.58 3.90
C TYR A 307 -15.49 -3.41 2.96
N PRO A 308 -16.22 -2.37 3.39
CA PRO A 308 -16.35 -1.15 2.62
C PRO A 308 -15.00 -0.50 2.37
N ARG A 309 -14.92 0.27 1.28
CA ARG A 309 -13.70 0.97 0.85
C ARG A 309 -13.07 1.76 2.00
N GLN A 310 -11.80 1.48 2.25
CA GLN A 310 -10.98 2.19 3.22
C GLN A 310 -10.43 3.49 2.61
N GLN A 311 -10.22 4.51 3.45
CA GLN A 311 -9.65 5.80 3.08
C GLN A 311 -8.69 6.30 4.17
N GLU A 312 -7.64 7.02 3.77
CA GLU A 312 -6.80 7.81 4.69
C GLU A 312 -7.48 9.14 5.02
N ILE A 313 -7.49 9.51 6.30
CA ILE A 313 -7.92 10.83 6.76
C ILE A 313 -6.68 11.51 7.37
N LYS A 314 -5.96 12.23 6.51
CA LYS A 314 -4.60 12.77 6.80
C LYS A 314 -4.60 13.67 8.04
N GLU A 315 -5.61 14.51 8.17
CA GLU A 315 -5.82 15.46 9.25
C GLU A 315 -6.02 14.78 10.60
N TRP A 316 -6.49 13.54 10.60
CA TRP A 316 -6.63 12.72 11.80
C TRP A 316 -5.43 11.80 12.02
N GLY A 317 -4.61 11.56 11.00
CA GLY A 317 -3.51 10.59 11.06
C GLY A 317 -4.03 9.17 11.28
N LEU A 318 -5.09 8.79 10.58
CA LEU A 318 -5.66 7.45 10.63
C LEU A 318 -6.15 7.02 9.25
N THR A 319 -6.46 5.73 9.13
CA THR A 319 -7.27 5.20 8.05
C THR A 319 -8.55 4.62 8.63
N ALA A 320 -9.62 4.69 7.86
CA ALA A 320 -10.93 4.23 8.31
C ALA A 320 -11.81 3.75 7.16
N ARG A 321 -12.93 3.13 7.49
CA ARG A 321 -13.97 2.71 6.55
C ARG A 321 -15.36 2.81 7.18
N ASN A 322 -16.39 2.78 6.33
CA ASN A 322 -17.77 2.59 6.77
C ASN A 322 -17.97 1.20 7.38
N ILE A 323 -18.99 1.04 8.23
CA ILE A 323 -19.33 -0.24 8.88
C ILE A 323 -20.31 -1.00 7.97
N SER A 324 -19.96 -2.23 7.57
CA SER A 324 -20.89 -3.11 6.85
C SER A 324 -21.98 -3.68 7.76
N GLN A 325 -23.08 -4.17 7.19
CA GLN A 325 -24.15 -4.78 7.96
C GLN A 325 -23.65 -5.99 8.77
N LEU A 326 -22.77 -6.80 8.18
CA LEU A 326 -22.19 -7.94 8.89
C LEU A 326 -21.22 -7.49 9.99
N ALA A 327 -20.37 -6.50 9.72
CA ALA A 327 -19.46 -5.97 10.73
C ALA A 327 -20.22 -5.36 11.92
N ALA A 328 -21.30 -4.60 11.69
CA ALA A 328 -22.13 -4.07 12.76
C ALA A 328 -22.67 -5.18 13.67
N ARG A 329 -23.17 -6.28 13.09
CA ARG A 329 -23.67 -7.45 13.83
C ARG A 329 -22.57 -8.16 14.60
N GLU A 330 -21.41 -8.40 14.00
CA GLU A 330 -20.25 -9.01 14.67
C GLU A 330 -19.74 -8.16 15.83
N MET A 331 -19.82 -6.84 15.68
CA MET A 331 -19.48 -5.85 16.71
C MET A 331 -20.61 -5.65 17.74
N LYS A 332 -21.76 -6.31 17.58
CA LYS A 332 -22.96 -6.19 18.43
C LYS A 332 -23.50 -4.76 18.51
N ARG A 333 -23.51 -4.06 17.38
CA ARG A 333 -24.08 -2.71 17.21
C ARG A 333 -25.48 -2.81 16.63
N ASP A 334 -26.35 -1.89 17.04
CA ASP A 334 -27.72 -1.80 16.53
C ASP A 334 -27.80 -1.10 15.17
N SER A 335 -26.77 -0.32 14.79
CA SER A 335 -26.69 0.37 13.51
C SER A 335 -25.27 0.32 12.91
N GLN A 336 -25.20 0.73 11.64
CA GLN A 336 -23.95 0.93 10.90
C GLN A 336 -23.37 2.34 11.11
N ASP A 337 -24.00 3.17 11.95
CA ASP A 337 -23.57 4.55 12.14
C ASP A 337 -22.19 4.61 12.77
N GLY A 338 -21.36 5.47 12.20
CA GLY A 338 -20.02 5.76 12.66
C GLY A 338 -18.96 5.35 11.65
N VAL A 339 -17.72 5.66 11.99
CA VAL A 339 -16.54 5.42 11.15
C VAL A 339 -15.60 4.47 11.86
N LEU A 340 -15.42 3.27 11.28
CA LEU A 340 -14.54 2.24 11.84
C LEU A 340 -13.08 2.58 11.54
N VAL A 341 -12.31 2.83 12.59
CA VAL A 341 -10.87 3.06 12.52
C VAL A 341 -10.16 1.74 12.24
N THR A 342 -9.38 1.69 11.16
CA THR A 342 -8.68 0.46 10.73
C THR A 342 -7.22 0.49 11.15
N THR A 343 -6.50 1.60 10.91
CA THR A 343 -5.12 1.79 11.40
C THR A 343 -4.91 3.25 11.82
N VAL A 344 -3.99 3.49 12.75
CA VAL A 344 -3.69 4.81 13.32
C VAL A 344 -2.19 5.08 13.22
N ARG A 345 -1.82 6.32 12.91
CA ARG A 345 -0.44 6.79 12.82
C ARG A 345 0.10 7.06 14.23
N PRO A 346 1.15 6.34 14.68
CA PRO A 346 1.84 6.68 15.91
C PRO A 346 2.39 8.12 15.84
N GLY A 347 2.12 8.96 16.84
CA GLY A 347 2.47 10.39 16.82
C GLY A 347 1.60 11.26 15.88
N GLY A 348 0.58 10.68 15.23
CA GLY A 348 -0.44 11.42 14.50
C GLY A 348 -1.54 11.94 15.43
N PRO A 349 -2.41 12.87 14.97
CA PRO A 349 -3.47 13.46 15.78
C PRO A 349 -4.32 12.47 16.58
N ALA A 350 -4.81 11.40 15.94
CA ALA A 350 -5.60 10.36 16.59
C ALA A 350 -4.80 9.49 17.55
N GLY A 351 -3.52 9.24 17.25
CA GLY A 351 -2.63 8.44 18.10
C GLY A 351 -2.15 9.20 19.35
N GLU A 352 -1.99 10.52 19.26
CA GLU A 352 -1.62 11.39 20.39
C GLU A 352 -2.80 11.82 21.25
N ALA A 353 -4.03 11.58 20.78
CA ALA A 353 -5.25 11.91 21.48
C ALA A 353 -5.28 11.35 22.90
N LYS A 354 -6.06 11.99 23.78
CA LYS A 354 -6.20 11.60 25.19
C LYS A 354 -7.67 11.32 25.50
N PRO A 355 -8.08 10.04 25.68
CA PRO A 355 -7.33 8.81 25.39
C PRO A 355 -7.05 8.64 23.88
N ALA A 356 -6.06 7.82 23.53
CA ALA A 356 -5.70 7.57 22.13
C ALA A 356 -6.81 6.79 21.41
N ILE A 357 -7.10 7.19 20.18
CA ILE A 357 -7.94 6.43 19.26
C ILE A 357 -7.10 5.29 18.69
N ALA A 358 -7.68 4.10 18.61
CA ALA A 358 -6.99 2.87 18.24
C ALA A 358 -7.75 2.11 17.13
N PRO A 359 -7.09 1.14 16.45
CA PRO A 359 -7.77 0.22 15.55
C PRO A 359 -8.99 -0.43 16.22
N ARG A 360 -10.07 -0.59 15.45
CA ARG A 360 -11.39 -1.11 15.85
C ARG A 360 -12.26 -0.16 16.69
N ASP A 361 -11.79 1.04 16.99
CA ASP A 361 -12.67 2.08 17.53
C ASP A 361 -13.62 2.59 16.44
N VAL A 362 -14.80 3.05 16.84
CA VAL A 362 -15.78 3.66 15.94
C VAL A 362 -15.99 5.11 16.33
N ILE A 363 -15.61 6.05 15.46
CA ILE A 363 -15.90 7.48 15.67
C ILE A 363 -17.38 7.72 15.35
N VAL A 364 -18.13 8.24 16.33
CA VAL A 364 -19.59 8.43 16.22
C VAL A 364 -20.02 9.89 16.33
N GLU A 365 -19.15 10.77 16.81
CA GLU A 365 -19.46 12.19 16.99
C GLU A 365 -18.19 13.04 17.00
N VAL A 366 -18.25 14.25 16.47
CA VAL A 366 -17.18 15.25 16.56
C VAL A 366 -17.80 16.62 16.88
N ASN A 367 -17.34 17.24 17.97
CA ASN A 367 -17.85 18.53 18.49
C ASN A 367 -19.39 18.57 18.63
N GLY A 368 -20.01 17.51 19.13
CA GLY A 368 -21.47 17.43 19.28
C GLY A 368 -22.23 17.10 17.98
N THR A 369 -21.55 17.00 16.84
CA THR A 369 -22.15 16.64 15.55
C THR A 369 -22.03 15.12 15.33
N PRO A 370 -23.15 14.40 15.17
CA PRO A 370 -23.12 12.97 14.85
C PRO A 370 -22.38 12.71 13.54
N VAL A 371 -21.62 11.61 13.50
CA VAL A 371 -20.91 11.13 12.32
C VAL A 371 -21.45 9.73 12.00
N ARG A 372 -22.12 9.59 10.85
CA ARG A 372 -22.76 8.32 10.46
C ARG A 372 -21.92 7.51 9.49
N ASN A 373 -21.01 8.14 8.76
CA ASN A 373 -20.18 7.53 7.73
C ASN A 373 -18.90 8.36 7.52
N ILE A 374 -17.99 7.82 6.72
CA ILE A 374 -16.67 8.39 6.47
C ILE A 374 -16.76 9.68 5.65
N GLU A 375 -17.74 9.79 4.76
CA GLU A 375 -18.00 10.98 3.97
C GLU A 375 -18.35 12.17 4.88
N GLU A 376 -19.21 11.96 5.89
CA GLU A 376 -19.54 12.96 6.91
C GLU A 376 -18.33 13.35 7.76
N LEU A 377 -17.48 12.39 8.15
CA LEU A 377 -16.27 12.68 8.91
C LEU A 377 -15.29 13.53 8.10
N ILE A 378 -15.08 13.20 6.82
CA ILE A 378 -14.19 13.94 5.93
C ILE A 378 -14.73 15.37 5.73
N GLU A 379 -16.01 15.52 5.41
CA GLU A 379 -16.60 16.84 5.17
C GLU A 379 -16.60 17.72 6.44
N LEU A 380 -16.87 17.13 7.60
CA LEU A 380 -16.79 17.84 8.88
C LEU A 380 -15.34 18.25 9.20
N THR A 381 -14.38 17.36 8.94
CA THR A 381 -12.95 17.64 9.11
C THR A 381 -12.52 18.81 8.23
N ARG A 382 -12.87 18.78 6.94
CA ARG A 382 -12.57 19.85 5.98
C ARG A 382 -13.10 21.20 6.46
N LYS A 383 -14.35 21.27 6.92
CA LYS A 383 -14.93 22.51 7.46
C LYS A 383 -14.19 23.05 8.70
N LEU A 384 -13.67 22.16 9.53
CA LEU A 384 -12.97 22.53 10.75
C LEU A 384 -11.52 22.99 10.48
N THR A 385 -10.88 22.46 9.44
CA THR A 385 -9.46 22.72 9.12
C THR A 385 -9.25 23.74 8.00
N GLU A 386 -10.27 24.07 7.21
CA GLU A 386 -10.17 25.01 6.09
C GLU A 386 -9.65 26.38 6.53
N GLY A 387 -8.57 26.84 5.88
CA GLY A 387 -7.91 28.11 6.18
C GLY A 387 -7.13 28.15 7.50
N LYS A 388 -6.82 26.99 8.11
CA LYS A 388 -6.04 26.89 9.34
C LYS A 388 -4.63 26.38 9.07
N GLU A 389 -3.62 27.11 9.54
CA GLU A 389 -2.21 26.70 9.49
C GLU A 389 -1.81 25.80 10.67
N GLU A 390 -2.52 25.93 11.79
CA GLU A 390 -2.30 25.13 13.00
C GLU A 390 -3.37 24.06 13.18
N ARG A 391 -3.02 22.97 13.88
CA ARG A 391 -3.96 21.90 14.24
C ARG A 391 -5.09 22.44 15.10
N VAL A 392 -6.31 22.02 14.80
CA VAL A 392 -7.55 22.44 15.47
C VAL A 392 -7.95 21.39 16.50
N PRO A 393 -8.09 21.75 17.80
CA PRO A 393 -8.59 20.83 18.80
C PRO A 393 -10.08 20.56 18.58
N VAL A 394 -10.45 19.28 18.53
CA VAL A 394 -11.84 18.81 18.47
C VAL A 394 -12.09 17.77 19.56
N VAL A 395 -13.33 17.69 20.04
CA VAL A 395 -13.78 16.62 20.92
C VAL A 395 -14.43 15.55 20.07
N ALA A 396 -13.82 14.37 20.01
CA ALA A 396 -14.35 13.21 19.31
C ALA A 396 -14.96 12.22 20.32
N ALA A 397 -16.22 11.83 20.10
CA ALA A 397 -16.79 10.68 20.78
C ALA A 397 -16.54 9.42 19.94
N PHE A 398 -16.03 8.38 20.57
CA PHE A 398 -15.80 7.10 19.91
C PHE A 398 -16.22 5.93 20.79
N GLU A 399 -16.55 4.83 20.14
CA GLU A 399 -16.99 3.60 20.79
C GLU A 399 -15.91 2.53 20.65
N ARG A 400 -15.59 1.90 21.77
CA ARG A 400 -14.64 0.80 21.86
C ARG A 400 -15.34 -0.37 22.53
N LYS A 401 -15.64 -1.40 21.75
CA LYS A 401 -16.54 -2.49 22.17
C LYS A 401 -17.89 -1.93 22.60
N THR A 402 -18.24 -2.03 23.89
CA THR A 402 -19.52 -1.57 24.45
C THR A 402 -19.40 -0.25 25.22
N GLU A 403 -18.21 0.35 25.25
CA GLU A 403 -17.91 1.56 26.00
C GLU A 403 -17.81 2.78 25.07
N ARG A 404 -18.28 3.93 25.54
CA ARG A 404 -18.19 5.21 24.83
C ARG A 404 -17.20 6.12 25.53
N PHE A 405 -16.28 6.68 24.74
CA PHE A 405 -15.18 7.54 25.20
C PHE A 405 -15.28 8.93 24.55
N LEU A 406 -14.67 9.92 25.19
CA LEU A 406 -14.41 11.24 24.64
C LEU A 406 -12.90 11.46 24.59
N ALA A 407 -12.39 11.90 23.45
CA ALA A 407 -10.99 12.30 23.28
C ALA A 407 -10.88 13.70 22.69
N VAL A 408 -9.88 14.45 23.14
CA VAL A 408 -9.43 15.66 22.46
C VAL A 408 -8.43 15.25 21.38
N VAL A 409 -8.72 15.63 20.13
CA VAL A 409 -7.90 15.33 18.94
C VAL A 409 -7.51 16.65 18.28
N ASN A 410 -6.23 16.88 18.05
CA ASN A 410 -5.73 18.09 17.40
C ASN A 410 -5.61 17.84 15.89
N ILE A 411 -6.70 17.99 15.14
CA ILE A 411 -6.79 17.62 13.71
C ILE A 411 -6.15 18.68 12.80
N GLY A 412 -5.58 18.25 11.68
CA GLY A 412 -4.99 19.12 10.64
C GLY A 412 -3.59 18.69 10.20
N THR A 413 -3.18 19.15 9.02
CA THR A 413 -1.82 18.94 8.48
C THR A 413 -0.92 20.08 8.93
N GLN A 414 0.24 19.77 9.52
CA GLN A 414 1.19 20.79 9.99
C GLN A 414 2.27 21.02 8.94
N GLU A 415 2.47 22.28 8.53
CA GLU A 415 3.63 22.66 7.71
C GLU A 415 4.94 22.48 8.48
N LEU A 416 5.99 22.08 7.76
CA LEU A 416 7.34 22.08 8.32
C LEU A 416 7.74 23.53 8.61
N ARG A 417 7.81 23.90 9.89
CA ARG A 417 8.40 25.18 10.29
C ARG A 417 9.89 25.14 9.97
N ASP A 418 10.41 26.26 9.47
CA ASP A 418 11.84 26.41 9.31
C ASP A 418 12.52 26.15 10.67
N PRO A 419 13.59 25.34 10.68
CA PRO A 419 14.29 25.04 11.91
C PRO A 419 14.82 26.34 12.52
N GLY A 420 14.64 26.48 13.84
CA GLY A 420 15.26 27.59 14.57
C GLY A 420 16.77 27.54 14.39
N LEU A 421 17.39 28.70 14.12
CA LEU A 421 18.84 28.81 13.96
C LEU A 421 19.52 28.53 15.31
N GLU A 422 20.50 27.62 15.32
CA GLU A 422 21.36 27.47 16.48
C GLU A 422 22.37 28.63 16.54
N VAL A 423 22.81 28.98 17.75
CA VAL A 423 23.85 29.98 17.93
C VAL A 423 25.13 29.47 17.28
N THR A 424 25.63 30.15 16.25
CA THR A 424 26.87 29.75 15.58
C THR A 424 28.05 29.77 16.55
N LYS A 425 28.78 28.66 16.61
CA LYS A 425 29.94 28.45 17.47
C LYS A 425 31.23 28.41 16.66
N ALA A 426 32.36 28.57 17.35
CA ALA A 426 33.66 28.23 16.80
C ALA A 426 33.71 26.75 16.41
N TRP A 427 34.46 26.47 15.35
CA TRP A 427 34.59 25.15 14.74
C TRP A 427 36.01 24.95 14.22
N LEU A 428 36.58 23.79 14.52
CA LEU A 428 37.82 23.31 13.94
C LEU A 428 37.43 22.44 12.72
N PRO A 429 37.78 22.82 11.48
CA PRO A 429 37.33 22.13 10.26
C PRO A 429 37.96 20.75 10.01
N VAL A 430 37.75 19.82 10.93
CA VAL A 430 38.25 18.44 10.86
C VAL A 430 37.20 17.45 11.35
N GLU A 431 37.27 16.21 10.88
CA GLU A 431 36.62 15.07 11.54
C GLU A 431 37.66 14.29 12.33
N THR A 432 37.22 13.75 13.47
CA THR A 432 38.10 13.03 14.37
C THR A 432 37.48 11.75 14.90
N GLN A 433 38.36 10.82 15.24
CA GLN A 433 38.06 9.61 15.97
C GLN A 433 38.86 9.63 17.27
N VAL A 434 38.25 9.26 18.40
CA VAL A 434 39.02 9.11 19.65
C VAL A 434 40.07 8.02 19.50
N ILE A 435 41.28 8.31 19.98
CA ILE A 435 42.35 7.31 20.09
C ILE A 435 42.03 6.43 21.30
N SER A 436 41.40 5.27 21.07
CA SER A 436 41.13 4.33 22.17
C SER A 436 42.42 3.77 22.76
N ARG A 437 42.38 3.31 24.01
CA ARG A 437 43.54 2.65 24.65
C ARG A 437 44.04 1.46 23.85
N GLU A 438 43.15 0.72 23.20
CA GLU A 438 43.48 -0.40 22.32
C GLU A 438 44.24 0.06 21.08
N ILE A 439 43.76 1.12 20.40
CA ILE A 439 44.44 1.71 19.24
C ILE A 439 45.83 2.21 19.66
N ALA A 440 45.91 2.96 20.76
CA ALA A 440 47.15 3.50 21.31
C ALA A 440 48.21 2.40 21.57
N ARG A 441 47.80 1.26 22.14
CA ARG A 441 48.68 0.10 22.35
C ARG A 441 49.15 -0.53 21.03
N GLN A 442 48.24 -0.72 20.08
CA GLN A 442 48.55 -1.36 18.80
C GLN A 442 49.52 -0.54 17.95
N ILE A 443 49.49 0.79 18.06
CA ILE A 443 50.44 1.68 17.37
C ILE A 443 51.73 1.94 18.19
N GLY A 444 51.94 1.20 19.29
CA GLY A 444 53.15 1.30 20.11
C GLY A 444 53.25 2.55 20.99
N LYS A 445 52.15 3.25 21.24
CA LYS A 445 52.08 4.47 22.07
C LYS A 445 50.98 4.35 23.14
N PRO A 446 51.14 3.49 24.16
CA PRO A 446 50.07 3.16 25.11
C PRO A 446 49.54 4.36 25.92
N ASP A 447 50.36 5.41 26.05
CA ASP A 447 50.02 6.64 26.78
C ASP A 447 49.45 7.74 25.87
N LEU A 448 49.31 7.49 24.57
CA LEU A 448 48.71 8.46 23.65
C LEU A 448 47.23 8.68 24.01
N ARG A 449 46.85 9.96 24.08
CA ARG A 449 45.50 10.44 24.38
C ARG A 449 45.15 11.53 23.39
N GLY A 450 43.86 11.73 23.15
CA GLY A 450 43.35 12.70 22.20
C GLY A 450 42.69 12.04 20.99
N PHE A 451 42.86 12.65 19.82
CA PHE A 451 42.03 12.40 18.65
C PHE A 451 42.87 12.11 17.42
N TYR A 452 42.48 11.12 16.63
CA TYR A 452 43.03 10.87 15.30
C TYR A 452 42.20 11.66 14.28
N ILE A 453 42.85 12.50 13.48
CA ILE A 453 42.19 13.27 12.43
C ILE A 453 41.90 12.33 11.26
N THR A 454 40.62 12.02 11.06
CA THR A 454 40.15 11.17 9.96
C THR A 454 39.97 11.96 8.67
N ARG A 455 39.65 13.25 8.79
CA ARG A 455 39.41 14.14 7.66
C ARG A 455 39.79 15.57 8.00
N VAL A 456 40.35 16.27 7.02
CA VAL A 456 40.46 17.74 7.02
C VAL A 456 39.62 18.23 5.86
N TYR A 457 38.73 19.20 6.11
CA TYR A 457 37.86 19.69 5.05
C TYR A 457 38.63 20.63 4.09
N PRO A 458 38.46 20.48 2.76
CA PRO A 458 39.19 21.30 1.78
C PRO A 458 38.74 22.77 1.82
N ASN A 459 39.63 23.68 1.43
CA ASN A 459 39.44 25.13 1.40
C ASN A 459 39.13 25.78 2.76
N THR A 460 39.42 25.10 3.87
CA THR A 460 39.13 25.58 5.24
C THR A 460 40.38 26.11 5.96
N THR A 461 40.18 26.72 7.14
CA THR A 461 41.28 27.22 7.98
C THR A 461 42.21 26.10 8.47
N ALA A 462 41.67 24.91 8.75
CA ALA A 462 42.47 23.75 9.15
C ALA A 462 43.42 23.28 8.05
N GLU A 463 42.93 23.16 6.81
CA GLU A 463 43.76 22.77 5.67
C GLU A 463 44.83 23.83 5.37
N ARG A 464 44.45 25.11 5.35
CA ARG A 464 45.40 26.22 5.15
C ARG A 464 46.47 26.30 6.23
N ALA A 465 46.14 25.94 7.47
CA ALA A 465 47.09 25.86 8.57
C ALA A 465 48.03 24.64 8.46
N GLY A 466 47.70 23.65 7.62
CA GLY A 466 48.54 22.48 7.35
C GLY A 466 48.21 21.25 8.20
N LEU A 467 47.03 21.19 8.83
CA LEU A 467 46.51 19.95 9.40
C LEU A 467 46.26 18.93 8.29
N LYS A 468 46.45 17.64 8.58
CA LYS A 468 46.27 16.54 7.62
C LYS A 468 45.47 15.40 8.23
N ALA A 469 44.71 14.69 7.39
CA ALA A 469 44.20 13.38 7.76
C ALA A 469 45.39 12.46 8.08
N GLY A 470 45.32 11.72 9.18
CA GLY A 470 46.43 10.93 9.71
C GLY A 470 47.13 11.51 10.94
N ASP A 471 46.91 12.79 11.25
CA ASP A 471 47.49 13.44 12.42
C ASP A 471 46.87 12.93 13.73
N PHE A 472 47.68 12.73 14.76
CA PHE A 472 47.17 12.52 16.13
C PHE A 472 47.18 13.85 16.89
N LEU A 473 46.01 14.43 17.10
CA LEU A 473 45.79 15.68 17.84
C LEU A 473 45.82 15.39 19.35
N VAL A 474 46.86 15.89 20.02
CA VAL A 474 47.21 15.54 21.42
C VAL A 474 47.06 16.71 22.39
N ALA A 475 47.08 17.95 21.92
CA ALA A 475 46.83 19.12 22.74
C ALA A 475 46.14 20.23 21.93
N PHE A 476 45.39 21.09 22.63
CA PHE A 476 44.60 22.17 22.06
C PHE A 476 44.70 23.42 22.95
N ASP A 477 45.22 24.52 22.40
CA ASP A 477 45.51 25.80 23.07
C ASP A 477 46.32 25.67 24.38
N GLY A 478 47.33 24.80 24.38
CA GLY A 478 48.21 24.55 25.53
C GLY A 478 47.72 23.47 26.51
N GLU A 479 46.48 23.02 26.39
CA GLU A 479 45.89 21.96 27.21
C GLU A 479 46.03 20.58 26.55
N LYS A 480 46.53 19.59 27.30
CA LYS A 480 46.62 18.21 26.81
C LYS A 480 45.24 17.56 26.77
N LEU A 481 44.93 16.90 25.66
CA LEU A 481 43.65 16.20 25.52
C LEU A 481 43.68 14.87 26.27
N THR A 482 42.54 14.51 26.86
CA THR A 482 42.45 13.36 27.77
C THR A 482 41.66 12.19 27.19
N ALA A 483 40.96 12.42 26.07
CA ALA A 483 40.16 11.42 25.37
C ALA A 483 40.92 10.09 25.15
N SER A 484 40.31 8.99 25.61
CA SER A 484 40.92 7.64 25.54
C SER A 484 39.93 6.50 25.31
N GLY A 485 38.66 6.84 25.10
CA GLY A 485 37.56 5.89 24.96
C GLY A 485 36.37 6.51 24.24
N PRO A 486 35.45 5.70 23.69
CA PRO A 486 34.30 6.18 22.90
C PRO A 486 33.42 7.21 23.60
N GLU A 487 33.36 7.19 24.93
CA GLU A 487 32.64 8.17 25.76
C GLU A 487 33.17 9.60 25.62
N HIS A 488 34.39 9.79 25.09
CA HIS A 488 35.03 11.08 24.88
C HIS A 488 34.87 11.63 23.45
N GLN A 489 34.04 10.98 22.60
CA GLN A 489 33.90 11.34 21.19
C GLN A 489 33.57 12.82 20.95
N ASP A 490 32.81 13.43 21.86
CA ASP A 490 32.37 14.83 21.77
C ASP A 490 33.26 15.83 22.54
N GLU A 491 34.34 15.38 23.21
CA GLU A 491 35.18 16.24 24.07
C GLU A 491 35.85 17.37 23.27
N LEU A 492 36.46 17.06 22.12
CA LEU A 492 37.11 18.07 21.27
C LEU A 492 36.12 19.08 20.70
N SER A 493 34.97 18.61 20.20
CA SER A 493 33.95 19.50 19.62
C SER A 493 33.34 20.40 20.70
N THR A 494 33.15 19.88 21.91
CA THR A 494 32.69 20.64 23.08
C THR A 494 33.72 21.67 23.53
N LEU A 495 35.00 21.31 23.57
CA LEU A 495 36.11 22.21 23.90
C LEU A 495 36.17 23.38 22.91
N VAL A 496 36.18 23.08 21.61
CA VAL A 496 36.26 24.10 20.54
C VAL A 496 35.09 25.09 20.62
N ARG A 497 33.88 24.63 20.97
CA ARG A 497 32.68 25.48 21.09
C ARG A 497 32.75 26.55 22.19
N GLN A 498 33.72 26.46 23.10
CA GLN A 498 33.94 27.44 24.17
C GLN A 498 34.71 28.68 23.70
N TYR A 499 35.30 28.63 22.50
CA TYR A 499 36.14 29.68 21.95
C TYR A 499 35.35 30.62 21.03
N ASP A 500 35.89 31.82 20.83
CA ASP A 500 35.34 32.79 19.87
C ASP A 500 35.68 32.41 18.43
N ILE A 501 34.74 32.71 17.52
CA ILE A 501 34.95 32.56 16.07
C ILE A 501 36.07 33.52 15.63
N GLY A 502 37.02 33.02 14.83
CA GLY A 502 38.18 33.78 14.36
C GLY A 502 39.36 33.78 15.33
N LYS A 503 39.23 33.21 16.54
CA LYS A 503 40.39 33.04 17.43
C LYS A 503 41.35 32.01 16.84
N THR A 504 42.62 32.38 16.72
CA THR A 504 43.70 31.44 16.41
C THR A 504 44.12 30.70 17.68
N VAL A 505 44.11 29.37 17.63
CA VAL A 505 44.55 28.48 18.72
C VAL A 505 45.74 27.65 18.28
N GLU A 506 46.61 27.28 19.23
CA GLU A 506 47.70 26.33 18.96
C GLU A 506 47.16 24.90 19.02
N VAL A 507 47.16 24.18 17.88
CA VAL A 507 46.83 22.76 17.83
C VAL A 507 48.13 21.96 17.77
N VAL A 508 48.32 21.06 18.73
CA VAL A 508 49.50 20.18 18.77
C VAL A 508 49.13 18.83 18.19
N VAL A 509 49.78 18.48 17.08
CA VAL A 509 49.60 17.17 16.42
C VAL A 509 50.90 16.39 16.40
N LEU A 510 50.78 15.07 16.41
CA LEU A 510 51.87 14.13 16.23
C LEU A 510 51.76 13.55 14.82
N ARG A 511 52.74 13.87 13.96
CA ARG A 511 52.84 13.40 12.57
C ARG A 511 54.22 12.80 12.36
N ASP A 512 54.31 11.59 11.80
CA ASP A 512 55.59 10.91 11.56
C ASP A 512 56.52 10.88 12.79
N GLN A 513 55.93 10.69 13.97
CA GLN A 513 56.59 10.70 15.28
C GLN A 513 57.15 12.06 15.75
N GLN A 514 56.92 13.15 15.01
CA GLN A 514 57.29 14.51 15.40
C GLN A 514 56.08 15.28 15.93
N GLU A 515 56.30 16.05 16.99
CA GLU A 515 55.32 17.00 17.52
C GLU A 515 55.36 18.28 16.68
N LEU A 516 54.22 18.64 16.09
CA LEU A 516 54.03 19.86 15.31
C LEU A 516 53.04 20.76 16.04
N ARG A 517 53.43 22.02 16.22
CA ARG A 517 52.56 23.08 16.77
C ARG A 517 52.03 23.90 15.61
N ILE A 518 50.72 23.79 15.36
CA ILE A 518 50.08 24.37 14.20
C ILE A 518 49.08 25.43 14.69
N PRO A 519 49.30 26.72 14.43
CA PRO A 519 48.32 27.76 14.73
C PRO A 519 47.15 27.63 13.75
N VAL A 520 45.93 27.41 14.26
CA VAL A 520 44.72 27.25 13.45
C VAL A 520 43.68 28.29 13.87
N GLU A 521 43.21 29.08 12.91
CA GLU A 521 42.06 29.96 13.11
C GLU A 521 40.77 29.15 13.19
N LEU A 522 40.02 29.30 14.29
CA LEU A 522 38.74 28.63 14.46
C LEU A 522 37.69 29.29 13.55
N ALA A 523 37.15 28.51 12.63
CA ALA A 523 36.15 28.98 11.69
C ALA A 523 34.77 29.06 12.34
N ARG A 524 33.85 29.77 11.67
CA ARG A 524 32.43 29.69 11.99
C ARG A 524 31.93 28.29 11.64
N SER A 525 31.23 27.62 12.58
CA SER A 525 30.60 26.33 12.28
C SER A 525 29.59 26.47 11.14
N PRO A 526 29.66 25.62 10.10
CA PRO A 526 28.64 25.53 9.07
C PRO A 526 27.30 25.17 9.70
N ARG A 527 26.21 25.61 9.09
CA ARG A 527 24.87 25.19 9.50
C ARG A 527 24.74 23.68 9.35
N LEU A 528 24.13 23.05 10.36
CA LEU A 528 23.89 21.61 10.37
C LEU A 528 22.76 21.25 9.39
N GLN A 529 22.71 19.99 8.95
CA GLN A 529 21.63 19.49 8.08
C GLN A 529 20.23 19.78 8.66
N ARG A 530 20.07 19.68 9.98
CA ARG A 530 18.80 19.96 10.68
C ARG A 530 18.38 21.43 10.64
N GLU A 531 19.30 22.34 10.34
CA GLU A 531 19.07 23.79 10.22
C GLU A 531 18.83 24.24 8.77
N MET A 532 18.89 23.30 7.81
CA MET A 532 18.62 23.60 6.41
C MET A 532 17.12 23.86 6.21
N ARG A 533 16.81 24.83 5.35
CA ARG A 533 15.44 25.09 4.93
C ARG A 533 14.89 23.85 4.24
N LYS A 534 13.62 23.55 4.51
CA LYS A 534 12.94 22.36 4.01
C LYS A 534 11.73 22.74 3.18
N TYR A 535 11.40 21.86 2.27
CA TYR A 535 10.16 21.91 1.52
C TYR A 535 9.59 20.51 1.44
N ARG A 536 8.38 20.37 1.97
CA ARG A 536 7.58 19.17 1.79
C ARG A 536 6.59 19.42 0.66
N ASN A 537 6.60 18.55 -0.32
CA ASN A 537 5.59 18.53 -1.36
C ASN A 537 4.62 17.37 -1.11
N GLU A 538 3.33 17.67 -0.91
CA GLU A 538 2.30 16.65 -0.65
C GLU A 538 1.74 16.01 -1.93
N ASP A 539 1.87 16.66 -3.10
CA ASP A 539 1.35 16.14 -4.37
C ASP A 539 2.20 14.96 -4.90
N PHE A 540 3.51 15.07 -4.68
CA PHE A 540 4.52 14.07 -5.03
C PHE A 540 5.00 13.27 -3.81
N GLU A 541 4.70 13.73 -2.59
CA GLU A 541 4.98 13.05 -1.32
C GLU A 541 6.48 12.85 -1.01
N PHE A 542 7.27 13.91 -1.17
CA PHE A 542 8.67 13.94 -0.76
C PHE A 542 9.00 15.20 0.05
N THR A 543 10.12 15.15 0.79
CA THR A 543 10.72 16.30 1.45
C THR A 543 12.11 16.53 0.88
N ALA A 544 12.39 17.75 0.44
CA ALA A 544 13.72 18.20 0.06
C ALA A 544 14.21 19.31 0.98
N ARG A 545 15.52 19.47 1.04
CA ARG A 545 16.19 20.50 1.82
C ARG A 545 17.34 21.13 1.06
N ASP A 546 17.79 22.30 1.53
CA ASP A 546 19.00 22.91 1.00
C ASP A 546 20.20 21.98 1.25
N VAL A 547 21.16 21.99 0.33
CA VAL A 547 22.43 21.27 0.48
C VAL A 547 23.23 21.94 1.59
N SER A 548 23.62 21.18 2.61
CA SER A 548 24.52 21.67 3.65
C SER A 548 25.98 21.48 3.24
N PHE A 549 26.87 22.21 3.91
CA PHE A 549 28.33 22.01 3.77
C PHE A 549 28.74 20.55 3.98
N PHE A 550 28.12 19.85 4.94
CA PHE A 550 28.45 18.47 5.26
C PHE A 550 28.01 17.49 4.18
N ASP A 551 26.91 17.76 3.48
CA ASP A 551 26.46 16.93 2.35
C ASP A 551 27.42 17.07 1.17
N ALA A 552 27.74 18.31 0.80
CA ALA A 552 28.70 18.58 -0.28
C ALA A 552 30.06 17.96 0.03
N ALA A 553 30.52 18.06 1.28
CA ALA A 553 31.75 17.40 1.71
C ALA A 553 31.64 15.86 1.64
N GLN A 554 30.56 15.26 2.12
CA GLN A 554 30.38 13.80 2.11
C GLN A 554 30.33 13.25 0.68
N GLU A 555 29.58 13.91 -0.20
CA GLU A 555 29.40 13.51 -1.61
C GLU A 555 30.50 14.02 -2.54
N GLN A 556 31.48 14.76 -2.01
CA GLN A 556 32.59 15.39 -2.76
C GLN A 556 32.11 16.31 -3.89
N TRP A 557 31.03 17.05 -3.64
CA TRP A 557 30.58 18.10 -4.54
C TRP A 557 31.35 19.40 -4.32
N ASP A 558 31.37 20.25 -5.35
CA ASP A 558 31.82 21.63 -5.19
C ASP A 558 30.96 22.34 -4.11
N LEU A 559 31.59 23.20 -3.30
CA LEU A 559 30.92 23.85 -2.16
C LEU A 559 29.79 24.79 -2.58
N ASP A 560 29.76 25.20 -3.85
CA ASP A 560 28.73 26.01 -4.50
C ASP A 560 27.73 25.16 -5.30
N ARG A 561 27.70 23.84 -5.09
CA ARG A 561 26.78 22.94 -5.79
C ARG A 561 25.32 23.37 -5.59
N SER A 562 24.72 23.87 -6.67
CA SER A 562 23.29 24.13 -6.80
C SER A 562 22.46 22.84 -6.78
N GLY A 563 21.31 22.89 -6.12
CA GLY A 563 20.31 21.83 -6.12
C GLY A 563 19.48 21.79 -4.84
N ALA A 564 18.45 20.94 -4.86
CA ALA A 564 17.68 20.60 -3.67
C ALA A 564 17.87 19.11 -3.34
N LEU A 565 18.40 18.82 -2.15
CA LEU A 565 18.69 17.45 -1.73
C LEU A 565 17.43 16.80 -1.18
N VAL A 566 17.03 15.66 -1.74
CA VAL A 566 15.90 14.87 -1.27
C VAL A 566 16.27 14.22 0.06
N GLU A 567 15.62 14.65 1.13
CA GLU A 567 15.84 14.14 2.48
C GLU A 567 14.99 12.91 2.76
N GLU A 568 13.73 12.94 2.31
CA GLU A 568 12.76 11.88 2.54
C GLU A 568 11.91 11.70 1.29
N VAL A 569 11.68 10.46 0.88
CA VAL A 569 10.62 10.10 -0.06
C VAL A 569 9.65 9.21 0.68
N ARG A 570 8.36 9.55 0.66
CA ARG A 570 7.35 8.74 1.33
C ARG A 570 7.27 7.39 0.62
N SER A 571 7.41 6.30 1.39
CA SER A 571 7.20 4.95 0.86
C SER A 571 5.76 4.80 0.34
N GLY A 572 5.63 4.24 -0.85
CA GLY A 572 4.41 4.20 -1.65
C GLY A 572 3.91 5.57 -2.10
N GLY A 573 4.75 6.60 -2.05
CA GLY A 573 4.44 7.93 -2.54
C GLY A 573 4.62 8.06 -4.05
N TRP A 574 4.05 9.11 -4.66
CA TRP A 574 4.17 9.37 -6.10
C TRP A 574 5.60 9.58 -6.57
N ALA A 575 6.43 10.23 -5.75
CA ALA A 575 7.86 10.36 -6.00
C ALA A 575 8.59 9.01 -5.99
N GLU A 576 8.24 8.08 -5.08
CA GLU A 576 8.84 6.74 -5.07
C GLU A 576 8.43 5.94 -6.30
N LEU A 577 7.16 6.06 -6.74
CA LEU A 577 6.67 5.43 -7.98
C LEU A 577 7.43 5.94 -9.22
N GLY A 578 7.79 7.22 -9.26
CA GLY A 578 8.69 7.82 -10.25
C GLY A 578 10.17 7.56 -10.00
N THR A 579 10.49 6.69 -9.02
CA THR A 579 11.84 6.23 -8.64
C THR A 579 12.76 7.29 -8.02
N LEU A 580 12.21 8.42 -7.55
CA LEU A 580 12.95 9.38 -6.72
C LEU A 580 13.31 8.73 -5.38
N ARG A 581 14.50 9.03 -4.86
CA ARG A 581 15.00 8.44 -3.62
C ARG A 581 15.59 9.50 -2.70
N ALA A 582 15.58 9.22 -1.40
CA ALA A 582 16.39 9.98 -0.45
C ALA A 582 17.87 9.91 -0.86
N GLY A 583 18.55 11.06 -0.80
CA GLY A 583 19.92 11.24 -1.28
C GLY A 583 20.03 11.72 -2.74
N ASP A 584 18.94 11.73 -3.51
CA ASP A 584 18.95 12.36 -4.85
C ASP A 584 19.10 13.88 -4.73
N LEU A 585 19.99 14.47 -5.52
CA LEU A 585 20.08 15.92 -5.67
C LEU A 585 19.29 16.36 -6.91
N ILE A 586 18.18 17.06 -6.71
CA ILE A 586 17.36 17.60 -7.80
C ILE A 586 18.08 18.80 -8.42
N LEU A 587 18.36 18.71 -9.71
CA LEU A 587 19.09 19.72 -10.48
C LEU A 587 18.16 20.52 -11.40
N GLU A 588 17.20 19.86 -12.03
CA GLU A 588 16.22 20.49 -12.91
C GLU A 588 14.85 19.83 -12.77
N VAL A 589 13.78 20.61 -12.95
CA VAL A 589 12.41 20.13 -13.03
C VAL A 589 11.74 20.75 -14.26
N ASP A 590 11.31 19.92 -15.21
CA ASP A 590 10.78 20.33 -16.52
C ASP A 590 11.71 21.30 -17.28
N GLY A 591 13.02 21.08 -17.17
CA GLY A 591 14.06 21.91 -17.79
C GLY A 591 14.35 23.23 -17.05
N VAL A 592 13.68 23.52 -15.94
CA VAL A 592 13.98 24.67 -15.08
C VAL A 592 15.05 24.27 -14.06
N THR A 593 16.16 25.00 -14.02
CA THR A 593 17.25 24.79 -13.06
C THR A 593 16.80 25.05 -11.62
N ILE A 594 17.18 24.14 -10.73
CA ILE A 594 16.92 24.22 -9.30
C ILE A 594 18.23 24.53 -8.59
N ASP A 595 18.32 25.73 -8.00
CA ASP A 595 19.50 26.15 -7.24
C ASP A 595 19.42 25.76 -5.77
N ASN A 596 18.19 25.75 -5.23
CA ASN A 596 17.90 25.51 -3.82
C ASN A 596 16.42 25.14 -3.63
N VAL A 597 16.02 24.97 -2.38
CA VAL A 597 14.65 24.60 -2.01
C VAL A 597 13.61 25.64 -2.40
N ASP A 598 13.92 26.93 -2.37
CA ASP A 598 12.95 27.96 -2.75
C ASP A 598 12.65 27.93 -4.26
N THR A 599 13.68 27.72 -5.08
CA THR A 599 13.50 27.52 -6.53
C THR A 599 12.70 26.25 -6.81
N LEU A 600 12.95 25.17 -6.08
CA LEU A 600 12.15 23.95 -6.18
C LEU A 600 10.70 24.20 -5.80
N ARG A 601 10.45 24.85 -4.65
CA ARG A 601 9.10 25.16 -4.16
C ARG A 601 8.31 25.95 -5.21
N ARG A 602 8.86 27.05 -5.72
CA ARG A 602 8.21 27.88 -6.74
C ARG A 602 7.87 27.09 -8.01
N GLN A 603 8.81 26.27 -8.48
CA GLN A 603 8.59 25.46 -9.68
C GLN A 603 7.49 24.41 -9.48
N MET A 604 7.50 23.73 -8.32
CA MET A 604 6.47 22.76 -7.99
C MET A 604 5.09 23.42 -7.79
N GLU A 605 5.01 24.63 -7.24
CA GLU A 605 3.76 25.41 -7.13
C GLU A 605 3.22 25.84 -8.51
N GLU A 606 4.08 26.12 -9.49
CA GLU A 606 3.69 26.38 -10.88
C GLU A 606 3.15 25.13 -11.58
N ILE A 607 3.84 24.00 -11.40
CA ILE A 607 3.39 22.69 -11.88
C ILE A 607 2.02 22.34 -11.28
N ALA A 608 1.83 22.60 -9.99
CA ALA A 608 0.55 22.38 -9.31
C ALA A 608 -0.58 23.24 -9.88
N ARG A 609 -0.32 24.52 -10.13
CA ARG A 609 -1.31 25.41 -10.77
C ARG A 609 -1.67 25.00 -12.19
N SER A 610 -0.73 24.45 -12.95
CA SER A 610 -0.96 23.98 -14.32
C SER A 610 -1.50 22.55 -14.42
N ARG A 611 -1.58 21.82 -13.29
CA ARG A 611 -2.04 20.42 -13.21
C ARG A 611 -1.41 19.51 -14.28
N LYS A 612 -0.10 19.63 -14.52
CA LYS A 612 0.62 18.81 -15.50
C LYS A 612 0.54 17.32 -15.14
N SER A 613 0.14 16.47 -16.09
CA SER A 613 0.01 15.02 -15.87
C SER A 613 1.35 14.30 -15.67
N VAL A 614 2.44 14.87 -16.19
CA VAL A 614 3.78 14.30 -16.14
C VAL A 614 4.79 15.41 -15.83
N VAL A 615 5.77 15.11 -14.98
CA VAL A 615 6.88 16.00 -14.62
C VAL A 615 8.19 15.25 -14.76
N ILE A 616 9.16 15.86 -15.43
CA ILE A 616 10.51 15.29 -15.59
C ILE A 616 11.46 15.95 -14.60
N MET A 617 12.06 15.16 -13.72
CA MET A 617 13.10 15.61 -12.80
C MET A 617 14.46 15.08 -13.24
N LYS A 618 15.43 15.99 -13.40
CA LYS A 618 16.84 15.62 -13.56
C LYS A 618 17.48 15.58 -12.19
N VAL A 619 17.97 14.41 -11.81
CA VAL A 619 18.61 14.20 -10.50
C VAL A 619 20.03 13.71 -10.65
N LEU A 620 20.88 14.06 -9.69
CA LEU A 620 22.17 13.41 -9.47
C LEU A 620 22.01 12.39 -8.34
N ARG A 621 22.31 11.13 -8.65
CA ARG A 621 22.33 10.00 -7.70
C ARG A 621 23.73 9.43 -7.65
N GLY A 622 24.44 9.70 -6.55
CA GLY A 622 25.88 9.46 -6.48
C GLY A 622 26.59 10.23 -7.60
N ILE A 623 27.18 9.51 -8.56
CA ILE A 623 27.88 10.10 -9.73
C ILE A 623 27.04 10.10 -11.01
N HIS A 624 25.81 9.58 -10.98
CA HIS A 624 24.99 9.38 -12.17
C HIS A 624 23.89 10.43 -12.29
N THR A 625 23.77 11.01 -13.49
CA THR A 625 22.61 11.84 -13.83
C THR A 625 21.49 10.95 -14.35
N LEU A 626 20.30 11.10 -13.78
CA LEU A 626 19.09 10.37 -14.16
C LEU A 626 17.98 11.36 -14.50
N TYR A 627 17.13 10.99 -15.46
CA TYR A 627 15.86 11.66 -15.71
C TYR A 627 14.76 10.77 -15.18
N LEU A 628 13.98 11.30 -14.26
CA LEU A 628 12.89 10.61 -13.59
C LEU A 628 11.58 11.19 -14.10
N GLU A 629 10.69 10.32 -14.55
CA GLU A 629 9.33 10.68 -14.92
C GLU A 629 8.42 10.46 -13.70
N LEU A 630 7.83 11.55 -13.20
CA LEU A 630 6.95 11.53 -12.05
C LEU A 630 5.55 11.94 -12.49
N GLU A 631 4.55 11.19 -12.04
CA GLU A 631 3.14 11.47 -12.29
C GLU A 631 2.49 11.90 -10.96
N PRO A 632 2.07 13.17 -10.82
CA PRO A 632 1.46 13.69 -9.60
C PRO A 632 0.05 13.19 -9.34
N ASN A 633 -0.38 13.27 -8.08
CA ASN A 633 -1.79 13.19 -7.72
C ASN A 633 -2.41 14.57 -7.61
N TRP A 634 -2.93 15.04 -8.73
CA TRP A 634 -3.90 16.13 -8.69
C TRP A 634 -5.20 15.57 -8.14
N GLN A 635 -5.38 15.60 -6.81
CA GLN A 635 -6.64 15.24 -6.17
C GLN A 635 -7.81 15.81 -7.01
N THR A 636 -8.64 14.91 -7.53
CA THR A 636 -9.88 15.25 -8.24
C THR A 636 -11.03 15.43 -7.27
#